data_AF-S6CP65-F1
#
_entry.id   AF-S6CP65-F1
#
_cell.length_a   1.000
_cell.length_b   1.000
_cell.length_c   1.000
_cell.angle_alpha   90.00
_cell.angle_beta   90.00
_cell.angle_gamma   90.00
#
_symmetry.space_group_name_H-M   'P 1'
#
loop_
_entity.id
_entity.type
_entity.pdbx_description
1 polymer ?
#
loop_
_entity_poly.entity_id
_entity_poly.type
_entity_poly.pdbx_seq_one_letter_code
_entity_poly.pdbx_strand_id
1 'polypeptide(L)'
;ICSIEKGAEGREWIRLVRTSTEKEMEFEPGAIQLQAEDGTMVTLDKLIKVRHVEERPQSYYRINGLNSVYLYITAEETANQLNLSGEVKHLMGELQQKMPPGYEVHISYDATEYIQKELDKIYFRTGLTVLILLLFVALITRNLRYLFLIVTSLAVNISVAVILYYAFGLEMQLYSLAGITISLNLVIDNTIVMTDHILHRRNLKAFVSVLAATLTTIGALVIIFFLDEKIRLNLQDFAAVVIINLAVSLFVALFFVPSMIDKIGLEKKKRRKRRRFLLRPTFMKRLTVYFTRFYQGVIYYLCRFRVIACLLLLLGFGLPVFMLPEKMEGEGKWVEYYNKVFDNPTFKDKVKPVINKALGGSLRLFAEKVYEGSYFNRDEGEVVLSVYATLPNGSTLEQMNVLIKRMETYLSDFKEIRQFQTYIYNARQANIQIYFTKENQRSGFPYTLKANIISKALTLGGGSWSVYGLQDQGFSNDVRESAGSFRVKLYGYNYDELSYWTEQLKEKLLLHRRIKEVTVNSEFSWWKDDYSEFYLDLDRLRMAKEHITATQLFAALRPVFGRDIYCGNVLFDSQTEQLKLSSVQGQRYDVWGLVNIPFFIDGRSYKLADFATVRKGQSPQKVAKENQQYRLCLQYEYIGSSEQGKKLLKKDLEEFNKILPMGYTAENEQDYWSWNKKDNKQYALLLIVIAIIFFTTAILFNSLKQPLAIIFVIPISYIGVFLTFYLFGLNFDQGGFASFVLLCGITVNASIYILNEYNAIRKRYPLLLPVRAFTKAWNSKILPIFLTVVSTILGFIPFMVGDGKEAFWFPLAAGTIGGLVMSILGIFLFLPIFSLKKQKR
;
A
#
# COMPACT_ATOMS: atom_id res chain seq x y z
N ILE A 1 1.62 28.55 49.66
CA ILE A 1 3.08 28.72 49.48
C ILE A 1 3.48 29.85 50.40
N CYS A 2 4.23 29.57 51.46
CA CYS A 2 4.72 30.60 52.37
C CYS A 2 6.21 30.81 52.10
N SER A 3 6.66 32.06 51.98
CA SER A 3 8.08 32.40 51.88
C SER A 3 8.70 32.41 53.26
N ILE A 4 9.82 31.71 53.44
CA ILE A 4 10.65 31.81 54.65
C ILE A 4 11.87 32.65 54.29
N GLU A 5 12.03 33.79 54.94
CA GLU A 5 13.27 34.57 54.84
C GLU A 5 14.31 34.00 55.81
N LYS A 6 15.40 33.45 55.26
CA LYS A 6 16.69 33.41 55.93
C LYS A 6 17.67 34.27 55.14
N GLY A 7 18.52 34.97 55.87
CA GLY A 7 19.32 36.08 55.36
C GLY A 7 20.21 35.74 54.15
N ALA A 8 20.51 36.84 53.43
CA ALA A 8 21.52 37.11 52.41
C ALA A 8 21.62 36.22 51.15
N GLU A 9 21.33 34.92 51.15
CA GLU A 9 21.50 34.11 49.93
C GLU A 9 20.39 33.05 49.76
N GLY A 10 19.40 33.38 48.93
CA GLY A 10 18.46 32.42 48.34
C GLY A 10 17.06 32.36 48.96
N ARG A 11 16.03 32.78 48.19
CA ARG A 11 14.62 32.51 48.52
C ARG A 11 14.29 31.06 48.14
N GLU A 12 14.18 30.18 49.12
CA GLU A 12 13.66 28.83 48.92
C GLU A 12 12.15 28.78 49.16
N TRP A 13 11.44 28.03 48.32
CA TRP A 13 9.99 27.88 48.38
C TRP A 13 9.63 26.53 49.00
N ILE A 14 8.95 26.53 50.15
CA ILE A 14 8.35 25.31 50.70
C ILE A 14 6.93 25.17 50.15
N ARG A 15 6.71 24.08 49.40
CA ARG A 15 5.37 23.66 48.97
C ARG A 15 4.71 22.87 50.12
N LEU A 16 4.00 23.57 50.99
CA LEU A 16 3.10 22.93 51.95
C LEU A 16 1.93 22.33 51.17
N VAL A 17 1.90 21.01 51.06
CA VAL A 17 0.72 20.26 50.61
C VAL A 17 -0.08 19.91 51.85
N ARG A 18 -1.29 20.44 51.95
CA ARG A 18 -2.23 20.03 52.99
C ARG A 18 -2.72 18.62 52.62
N THR A 19 -2.14 17.61 53.26
CA THR A 19 -2.61 16.24 53.20
C THR A 19 -3.71 16.05 54.25
N SER A 20 -4.76 15.31 53.92
CA SER A 20 -5.69 14.79 54.92
C SER A 20 -4.90 13.93 55.92
N THR A 21 -5.17 14.11 57.21
CA THR A 21 -4.64 13.25 58.30
C THR A 21 -5.48 12.00 58.50
N GLU A 22 -6.63 11.91 57.85
CA GLU A 22 -7.56 10.81 58.02
C GLU A 22 -7.25 9.70 57.02
N LYS A 23 -7.08 8.50 57.56
CA LYS A 23 -7.14 7.21 56.85
C LYS A 23 -8.58 6.95 56.34
N GLU A 24 -9.21 7.92 55.72
CA GLU A 24 -10.50 7.70 55.05
C GLU A 24 -10.20 7.06 53.70
N MET A 25 -10.04 5.73 53.74
CA MET A 25 -9.96 4.89 52.55
C MET A 25 -11.34 4.72 51.88
N GLU A 26 -12.39 5.33 52.42
CA GLU A 26 -13.76 5.27 51.92
C GLU A 26 -14.44 6.64 51.95
N PHE A 27 -15.40 6.87 51.07
CA PHE A 27 -16.21 8.10 51.05
C PHE A 27 -17.20 8.11 52.22
N GLU A 28 -16.98 8.96 53.22
CA GLU A 28 -17.87 9.11 54.37
C GLU A 28 -18.87 10.27 54.18
N PRO A 29 -20.13 10.01 53.75
CA PRO A 29 -21.11 11.07 53.58
C PRO A 29 -21.56 11.70 54.90
N GLY A 30 -21.40 11.03 56.04
CA GLY A 30 -21.79 11.55 57.35
C GLY A 30 -20.95 12.73 57.84
N ALA A 31 -19.71 12.86 57.35
CA ALA A 31 -18.82 13.97 57.69
C ALA A 31 -19.19 15.28 56.95
N ILE A 32 -19.98 15.19 55.88
CA ILE A 32 -20.36 16.35 55.07
C ILE A 32 -21.68 16.94 55.58
N GLN A 33 -21.60 18.18 56.09
CA GLN A 33 -22.77 18.93 56.56
C GLN A 33 -23.26 19.90 55.49
N LEU A 34 -24.56 19.89 55.24
CA LEU A 34 -25.27 20.77 54.33
C LEU A 34 -26.19 21.69 55.12
N GLN A 35 -26.21 22.97 54.79
CA GLN A 35 -27.13 23.94 55.37
C GLN A 35 -28.35 24.10 54.46
N ALA A 36 -29.55 23.89 55.00
CA ALA A 36 -30.81 24.17 54.30
C ALA A 36 -31.14 25.67 54.32
N GLU A 37 -32.08 26.11 53.48
CA GLU A 37 -32.47 27.53 53.37
C GLU A 37 -33.01 28.12 54.69
N ASP A 38 -33.57 27.28 55.55
CA ASP A 38 -34.06 27.64 56.89
C ASP A 38 -32.97 27.66 57.98
N GLY A 39 -31.71 27.41 57.59
CA GLY A 39 -30.56 27.37 58.48
C GLY A 39 -30.34 26.03 59.20
N THR A 40 -31.18 25.01 58.97
CA THR A 40 -30.98 23.69 59.55
C THR A 40 -29.78 22.97 58.93
N MET A 41 -29.00 22.26 59.75
CA MET A 41 -27.84 21.48 59.31
C MET A 41 -28.24 20.01 59.13
N VAL A 42 -28.06 19.49 57.93
CA VAL A 42 -28.38 18.11 57.54
C VAL A 42 -27.11 17.43 57.03
N THR A 43 -26.82 16.23 57.51
CA THR A 43 -25.68 15.43 57.03
C THR A 43 -26.04 14.76 55.70
N LEU A 44 -25.05 14.64 54.80
CA LEU A 44 -25.27 14.18 53.43
C LEU A 44 -25.79 12.72 53.36
N ASP A 45 -25.40 11.88 54.32
CA ASP A 45 -25.86 10.48 54.47
C ASP A 45 -27.39 10.33 54.59
N LYS A 46 -28.09 11.36 55.06
CA LYS A 46 -29.56 11.38 55.13
C LYS A 46 -30.23 11.59 53.77
N LEU A 47 -29.49 12.11 52.79
CA LEU A 47 -30.01 12.48 51.46
C LEU A 47 -29.56 11.53 50.36
N ILE A 48 -28.43 10.84 50.53
CA ILE A 48 -27.86 9.95 49.51
C ILE A 48 -27.64 8.52 50.03
N LYS A 49 -27.61 7.55 49.10
CA LYS A 49 -27.17 6.19 49.39
C LYS A 49 -25.90 5.89 48.62
N VAL A 50 -24.79 5.73 49.33
CA VAL A 50 -23.49 5.36 48.75
C VAL A 50 -23.45 3.85 48.54
N ARG A 51 -22.95 3.41 47.39
CA ARG A 51 -22.69 2.01 47.08
C ARG A 51 -21.40 1.92 46.28
N HIS A 52 -20.47 1.08 46.71
CA HIS A 52 -19.35 0.68 45.87
C HIS A 52 -19.84 -0.37 44.87
N VAL A 53 -19.68 -0.08 43.58
CA VAL A 53 -20.13 -0.94 42.48
C VAL A 53 -19.08 -0.94 41.38
N GLU A 54 -18.86 -2.11 40.78
CA GLU A 54 -18.07 -2.20 39.57
C GLU A 54 -18.73 -1.41 38.44
N GLU A 55 -17.91 -0.72 37.63
CA GLU A 55 -18.40 -0.02 36.46
C GLU A 55 -19.01 -1.02 35.47
N ARG A 56 -20.17 -0.67 34.90
CA ARG A 56 -20.82 -1.54 33.92
C ARG A 56 -19.93 -1.72 32.69
N PRO A 57 -19.78 -2.95 32.18
CA PRO A 57 -18.99 -3.18 30.98
C PRO A 57 -19.61 -2.42 29.81
N GLN A 58 -18.79 -1.65 29.11
CA GLN A 58 -19.19 -0.94 27.88
C GLN A 58 -19.07 -1.86 26.65
N SER A 59 -18.20 -2.87 26.74
CA SER A 59 -17.92 -3.85 25.69
C SER A 59 -17.45 -5.17 26.32
N TYR A 60 -17.48 -6.26 25.56
CA TYR A 60 -16.86 -7.52 25.96
C TYR A 60 -15.85 -7.97 24.91
N TYR A 61 -14.71 -8.49 25.36
CA TYR A 61 -13.75 -9.17 24.51
C TYR A 61 -13.47 -10.57 25.06
N ARG A 62 -13.50 -11.59 24.20
CA ARG A 62 -13.22 -12.99 24.57
C ARG A 62 -12.32 -13.70 23.58
N ILE A 63 -11.53 -14.63 24.08
CA ILE A 63 -10.81 -15.61 23.27
C ILE A 63 -11.31 -16.99 23.72
N ASN A 64 -11.77 -17.81 22.78
CA ASN A 64 -12.26 -19.16 23.07
C ASN A 64 -13.36 -19.23 24.15
N GLY A 65 -14.17 -18.17 24.27
CA GLY A 65 -15.23 -18.05 25.28
C GLY A 65 -14.77 -17.59 26.67
N LEU A 66 -13.47 -17.37 26.87
CA LEU A 66 -12.90 -16.82 28.12
C LEU A 66 -12.82 -15.30 28.04
N ASN A 67 -13.17 -14.61 29.13
CA ASN A 67 -12.95 -13.17 29.23
C ASN A 67 -11.45 -12.90 29.15
N SER A 68 -11.05 -11.94 28.31
CA SER A 68 -9.64 -11.66 28.05
C SER A 68 -9.38 -10.16 28.07
N VAL A 69 -8.17 -9.81 28.50
CA VAL A 69 -7.66 -8.44 28.53
C VAL A 69 -6.59 -8.33 27.48
N TYR A 70 -6.71 -7.33 26.61
CA TYR A 70 -5.75 -7.07 25.55
C TYR A 70 -4.72 -6.05 25.98
N LEU A 71 -3.46 -6.43 25.85
CA LEU A 71 -2.33 -5.52 25.96
C LEU A 71 -1.78 -5.29 24.55
N TYR A 72 -1.77 -4.03 24.11
CA TYR A 72 -1.13 -3.63 22.86
C TYR A 72 0.27 -3.11 23.17
N ILE A 73 1.29 -3.73 22.59
CA ILE A 73 2.67 -3.27 22.67
C ILE A 73 3.05 -2.72 21.30
N THR A 74 3.41 -1.45 21.26
CA THR A 74 3.86 -0.75 20.05
C THR A 74 5.31 -0.35 20.20
N ALA A 75 6.13 -0.65 19.20
CA ALA A 75 7.51 -0.19 19.15
C ALA A 75 7.55 1.34 18.94
N GLU A 76 8.51 2.00 19.57
CA GLU A 76 8.87 3.38 19.23
C GLU A 76 9.48 3.45 17.82
N GLU A 77 9.43 4.63 17.19
CA GLU A 77 9.87 4.81 15.79
C GLU A 77 11.33 4.41 15.54
N THR A 78 12.21 4.54 16.55
CA THR A 78 13.63 4.20 16.46
C THR A 78 13.97 2.80 16.97
N ALA A 79 13.00 2.05 17.49
CA ALA A 79 13.24 0.77 18.12
C ALA A 79 13.29 -0.38 17.11
N ASN A 80 14.25 -1.31 17.28
CA ASN A 80 14.29 -2.52 16.47
C ASN A 80 13.17 -3.47 16.88
N GLN A 81 12.19 -3.67 15.99
CA GLN A 81 11.00 -4.48 16.26
C GLN A 81 11.33 -5.95 16.56
N LEU A 82 12.31 -6.54 15.88
CA LEU A 82 12.68 -7.95 16.08
C LEU A 82 13.33 -8.16 17.46
N ASN A 83 14.20 -7.24 17.88
CA ASN A 83 14.80 -7.30 19.21
C ASN A 83 13.73 -7.11 20.31
N LEU A 84 12.86 -6.11 20.14
CA LEU A 84 11.76 -5.85 21.09
C LEU A 84 10.82 -7.05 21.22
N SER A 85 10.45 -7.69 20.10
CA SER A 85 9.62 -8.91 20.09
C SER A 85 10.29 -10.05 20.87
N GLY A 86 11.62 -10.19 20.74
CA GLY A 86 12.40 -11.16 21.52
C GLY A 86 12.33 -10.89 23.03
N GLU A 87 12.51 -9.64 23.45
CA GLU A 87 12.43 -9.22 24.85
C GLU A 87 11.02 -9.41 25.43
N VAL A 88 9.99 -9.04 24.69
CA VAL A 88 8.58 -9.24 25.08
C VAL A 88 8.27 -10.72 25.26
N LYS A 89 8.67 -11.58 24.31
CA LYS A 89 8.48 -13.04 24.41
C LYS A 89 9.18 -13.63 25.63
N HIS A 90 10.37 -13.14 25.95
CA HIS A 90 11.10 -13.55 27.15
C HIS A 90 10.34 -13.17 28.43
N LEU A 91 9.91 -11.90 28.55
CA LEU A 91 9.15 -11.41 29.69
C LEU A 91 7.80 -12.13 29.85
N MET A 92 7.12 -12.44 28.74
CA MET A 92 5.89 -13.22 28.76
C MET A 92 6.10 -14.63 29.31
N GLY A 93 7.22 -15.29 28.95
CA GLY A 93 7.59 -16.59 29.50
C GLY A 93 7.81 -16.55 31.01
N GLU A 94 8.44 -15.48 31.52
CA GLU A 94 8.60 -15.27 32.97
C GLU A 94 7.27 -14.99 33.68
N LEU A 95 6.39 -14.19 33.07
CA LEU A 95 5.08 -13.88 33.63
C LEU A 95 4.21 -15.13 33.72
N GLN A 96 4.20 -15.97 32.68
CA GLN A 96 3.41 -17.19 32.65
C GLN A 96 3.78 -18.14 33.81
N GLN A 97 5.03 -18.16 34.26
CA GLN A 97 5.47 -18.96 35.41
C GLN A 97 5.01 -18.38 36.76
N LYS A 98 4.74 -17.08 36.84
CA LYS A 98 4.34 -16.38 38.07
C LYS A 98 2.82 -16.23 38.22
N MET A 99 2.04 -16.56 37.19
CA MET A 99 0.60 -16.36 37.20
C MET A 99 -0.13 -17.35 38.13
N PRO A 100 -1.22 -16.91 38.80
CA PRO A 100 -2.09 -17.81 39.57
C PRO A 100 -2.73 -18.90 38.69
N PRO A 101 -3.11 -20.05 39.27
CA PRO A 101 -3.82 -21.08 38.52
C PRO A 101 -5.13 -20.55 37.93
N GLY A 102 -5.40 -20.91 36.67
CA GLY A 102 -6.60 -20.48 35.93
C GLY A 102 -6.40 -19.26 35.03
N TYR A 103 -5.22 -18.62 35.05
CA TYR A 103 -4.86 -17.55 34.12
C TYR A 103 -3.89 -18.05 33.05
N GLU A 104 -4.04 -17.52 31.84
CA GLU A 104 -3.18 -17.82 30.70
C GLU A 104 -2.83 -16.54 29.94
N VAL A 105 -1.64 -16.53 29.33
CA VAL A 105 -1.19 -15.43 28.48
C VAL A 105 -0.85 -15.98 27.11
N HIS A 106 -1.40 -15.36 26.07
CA HIS A 106 -1.20 -15.76 24.68
C HIS A 106 -0.82 -14.57 23.82
N ILE A 107 0.10 -14.78 22.88
CA ILE A 107 0.38 -13.79 21.83
C ILE A 107 -0.69 -13.95 20.76
N SER A 108 -1.62 -12.99 20.72
CA SER A 108 -2.70 -12.99 19.74
C SER A 108 -2.22 -12.62 18.34
N TYR A 109 -1.35 -11.60 18.24
CA TYR A 109 -0.80 -11.07 16.99
C TYR A 109 0.64 -10.61 17.18
N ASP A 110 1.52 -11.01 16.26
CA ASP A 110 2.90 -10.57 16.22
C ASP A 110 3.27 -10.19 14.77
N ALA A 111 3.45 -8.88 14.53
CA ALA A 111 3.85 -8.36 13.23
C ALA A 111 5.27 -8.84 12.83
N THR A 112 6.12 -9.14 13.81
CA THR A 112 7.51 -9.54 13.56
C THR A 112 7.65 -10.96 12.99
N GLU A 113 6.65 -11.83 13.19
CA GLU A 113 6.64 -13.16 12.58
C GLU A 113 6.62 -13.08 11.04
N TYR A 114 5.89 -12.10 10.49
CA TYR A 114 5.88 -11.83 9.05
C TYR A 114 7.26 -11.35 8.57
N ILE A 115 7.84 -10.35 9.26
CA ILE A 115 9.16 -9.81 8.92
C ILE A 115 10.21 -10.92 8.94
N GLN A 116 10.22 -11.76 9.96
CA GLN A 116 11.19 -12.84 10.10
C GLN A 116 11.04 -13.90 9.00
N LYS A 117 9.80 -14.32 8.69
CA LYS A 117 9.55 -15.25 7.58
C LYS A 117 9.99 -14.66 6.23
N GLU A 118 9.71 -13.40 5.97
CA GLU A 118 10.12 -12.74 4.72
C GLU A 118 11.65 -12.60 4.64
N LEU A 119 12.32 -12.28 5.75
CA LEU A 119 13.79 -12.26 5.81
C LEU A 119 14.38 -13.65 5.50
N ASP A 120 13.86 -14.72 6.11
CA ASP A 120 14.33 -16.08 5.87
C ASP A 120 14.17 -16.50 4.40
N LYS A 121 13.03 -16.15 3.79
CA LYS A 121 12.80 -16.35 2.35
C LYS A 121 13.80 -15.58 1.51
N ILE A 122 14.05 -14.30 1.83
CA ILE A 122 15.02 -13.46 1.09
C ILE A 122 16.44 -14.04 1.22
N TYR A 123 16.86 -14.49 2.40
CA TYR A 123 18.17 -15.13 2.59
C TYR A 123 18.29 -16.40 1.75
N PHE A 124 17.27 -17.27 1.79
CA PHE A 124 17.23 -18.48 0.98
C PHE A 124 17.30 -18.17 -0.52
N ARG A 125 16.47 -17.23 -1.00
CA ARG A 125 16.46 -16.82 -2.42
C ARG A 125 17.76 -16.18 -2.84
N THR A 126 18.39 -15.40 -1.98
CA THR A 126 19.70 -14.79 -2.24
C THR A 126 20.78 -15.85 -2.41
N GLY A 127 20.84 -16.82 -1.49
CA GLY A 127 21.74 -17.96 -1.59
C GLY A 127 21.50 -18.77 -2.87
N LEU A 128 20.24 -19.07 -3.17
CA LEU A 128 19.85 -19.80 -4.38
C LEU A 128 20.22 -19.04 -5.66
N THR A 129 20.00 -17.72 -5.68
CA THR A 129 20.35 -16.82 -6.78
C THR A 129 21.85 -16.88 -7.05
N VAL A 130 22.67 -16.63 -6.03
CA VAL A 130 24.14 -16.69 -6.17
C VAL A 130 24.59 -18.08 -6.63
N LEU A 131 24.02 -19.16 -6.08
CA LEU A 131 24.34 -20.52 -6.47
C LEU A 131 24.03 -20.80 -7.95
N ILE A 132 22.82 -20.45 -8.41
CA ILE A 132 22.39 -20.64 -9.80
C ILE A 132 23.32 -19.87 -10.75
N LEU A 133 23.66 -18.62 -10.41
CA LEU A 133 24.56 -17.79 -11.22
C LEU A 133 25.97 -18.37 -11.29
N LEU A 134 26.54 -18.79 -10.16
CA LEU A 134 27.87 -19.38 -10.12
C LEU A 134 27.91 -20.70 -10.90
N LEU A 135 26.87 -21.53 -10.80
CA LEU A 135 26.73 -22.76 -11.57
C LEU A 135 26.61 -22.47 -13.07
N PHE A 136 25.81 -21.47 -13.45
CA PHE A 136 25.66 -21.04 -14.83
C PHE A 136 26.99 -20.55 -15.44
N VAL A 137 27.71 -19.69 -14.71
CA VAL A 137 29.04 -19.21 -15.11
C VAL A 137 30.03 -20.37 -15.20
N ALA A 138 30.02 -21.30 -14.25
CA ALA A 138 30.88 -22.48 -14.26
C ALA A 138 30.59 -23.39 -15.47
N LEU A 139 29.31 -23.60 -15.79
CA LEU A 139 28.85 -24.43 -16.90
C LEU A 139 29.30 -23.87 -18.26
N ILE A 140 29.19 -22.55 -18.44
CA ILE A 140 29.55 -21.89 -19.70
C ILE A 140 31.07 -21.78 -19.86
N THR A 141 31.77 -21.33 -18.82
CA THR A 141 33.19 -21.00 -18.94
C THR A 141 34.07 -22.24 -18.82
N ARG A 142 33.62 -23.30 -18.12
CA ARG A 142 34.34 -24.56 -17.86
C ARG A 142 35.78 -24.32 -17.36
N ASN A 143 36.01 -23.21 -16.68
CA ASN A 143 37.32 -22.78 -16.22
C ASN A 143 37.24 -22.29 -14.78
N LEU A 144 37.80 -23.09 -13.86
CA LEU A 144 37.81 -22.79 -12.43
C LEU A 144 38.50 -21.47 -12.09
N ARG A 145 39.49 -21.04 -12.89
CA ARG A 145 40.15 -19.74 -12.72
C ARG A 145 39.20 -18.58 -13.00
N TYR A 146 38.35 -18.71 -14.02
CA TYR A 146 37.34 -17.71 -14.34
C TYR A 146 36.27 -17.65 -13.25
N LEU A 147 35.80 -18.82 -12.78
CA LEU A 147 34.87 -18.90 -11.67
C LEU A 147 35.43 -18.24 -10.40
N PHE A 148 36.70 -18.51 -10.07
CA PHE A 148 37.38 -17.90 -8.93
C PHE A 148 37.48 -16.38 -9.04
N LEU A 149 37.73 -15.84 -10.24
CA LEU A 149 37.68 -14.40 -10.50
C LEU A 149 36.30 -13.82 -10.20
N ILE A 150 35.23 -14.45 -10.69
CA ILE A 150 33.86 -13.97 -10.43
C ILE A 150 33.51 -14.01 -8.94
N VAL A 151 33.82 -15.11 -8.25
CA VAL A 151 33.55 -15.27 -6.80
C VAL A 151 34.31 -14.22 -5.99
N THR A 152 35.60 -14.03 -6.26
CA THR A 152 36.42 -13.03 -5.54
C THR A 152 35.97 -11.60 -5.84
N SER A 153 35.60 -11.29 -7.09
CA SER A 153 35.03 -9.99 -7.48
C SER A 153 33.72 -9.71 -6.74
N LEU A 154 32.83 -10.70 -6.66
CA LEU A 154 31.56 -10.58 -5.94
C LEU A 154 31.78 -10.37 -4.43
N ALA A 155 32.71 -11.12 -3.82
CA ALA A 155 33.04 -10.97 -2.40
C ALA A 155 33.59 -9.57 -2.09
N VAL A 156 34.53 -9.07 -2.89
CA VAL A 156 35.08 -7.70 -2.73
C VAL A 156 33.98 -6.65 -2.91
N ASN A 157 33.09 -6.84 -3.88
CA ASN A 157 31.96 -5.93 -4.10
C ASN A 157 31.04 -5.85 -2.89
N ILE A 158 30.60 -6.99 -2.36
CA ILE A 158 29.73 -7.05 -1.17
C ILE A 158 30.44 -6.40 0.04
N SER A 159 31.72 -6.71 0.28
CA SER A 159 32.45 -6.14 1.42
C SER A 159 32.53 -4.61 1.36
N VAL A 160 32.83 -4.05 0.18
CA VAL A 160 32.88 -2.58 0.02
C VAL A 160 31.48 -1.97 0.11
N ALA A 161 30.47 -2.63 -0.44
CA ALA A 161 29.08 -2.14 -0.38
C ALA A 161 28.57 -2.08 1.07
N VAL A 162 28.86 -3.09 1.90
CA VAL A 162 28.47 -3.10 3.33
C VAL A 162 29.09 -1.93 4.10
N ILE A 163 30.36 -1.60 3.82
CA ILE A 163 31.01 -0.42 4.43
C ILE A 163 30.28 0.86 4.04
N LEU A 164 29.85 0.99 2.78
CA LEU A 164 29.11 2.14 2.30
C LEU A 164 27.69 2.21 2.89
N TYR A 165 27.00 1.08 3.06
CA TYR A 165 25.68 1.08 3.72
C TYR A 165 25.77 1.64 5.14
N TYR A 166 26.79 1.20 5.90
CA TYR A 166 27.04 1.73 7.23
C TYR A 166 27.37 3.23 7.19
N ALA A 167 28.23 3.67 6.27
CA ALA A 167 28.62 5.08 6.12
C ALA A 167 27.45 6.01 5.75
N PHE A 168 26.47 5.50 4.98
CA PHE A 168 25.26 6.24 4.60
C PHE A 168 24.09 6.08 5.57
N GLY A 169 24.25 5.29 6.65
CA GLY A 169 23.18 5.04 7.62
C GLY A 169 21.99 4.29 7.05
N LEU A 170 22.21 3.42 6.05
CA LEU A 170 21.13 2.65 5.42
C LEU A 170 20.68 1.51 6.33
N GLU A 171 19.39 1.45 6.62
CA GLU A 171 18.79 0.38 7.40
C GLU A 171 18.58 -0.89 6.55
N MET A 172 18.86 -2.03 7.15
CA MET A 172 18.71 -3.35 6.52
C MET A 172 17.30 -3.88 6.81
N GLN A 173 16.43 -3.70 5.83
CA GLN A 173 15.04 -4.14 5.82
C GLN A 173 14.76 -5.01 4.57
N LEU A 174 13.52 -5.48 4.42
CA LEU A 174 13.10 -6.37 3.34
C LEU A 174 13.44 -5.80 1.95
N TYR A 175 13.14 -4.52 1.72
CA TYR A 175 13.38 -3.85 0.44
C TYR A 175 14.86 -3.62 0.13
N SER A 176 15.66 -3.23 1.13
CA SER A 176 17.10 -3.05 0.95
C SER A 176 17.79 -4.38 0.70
N LEU A 177 17.49 -5.45 1.46
CA LEU A 177 18.07 -6.78 1.27
C LEU A 177 17.81 -7.35 -0.13
N ALA A 178 16.58 -7.26 -0.62
CA ALA A 178 16.31 -7.72 -1.97
C ALA A 178 16.94 -6.81 -3.05
N GLY A 179 17.09 -5.52 -2.78
CA GLY A 179 17.92 -4.61 -3.58
C GLY A 179 19.35 -5.13 -3.71
N ILE A 180 19.94 -5.64 -2.62
CA ILE A 180 21.25 -6.31 -2.66
C ILE A 180 21.17 -7.50 -3.61
N THR A 181 20.26 -8.43 -3.40
CA THR A 181 20.17 -9.67 -4.19
C THR A 181 20.01 -9.41 -5.69
N ILE A 182 19.13 -8.47 -6.05
CA ILE A 182 18.89 -8.11 -7.46
C ILE A 182 20.13 -7.43 -8.05
N SER A 183 20.78 -6.56 -7.28
CA SER A 183 22.00 -5.88 -7.74
C SER A 183 23.18 -6.85 -7.91
N LEU A 184 23.26 -7.96 -7.17
CA LEU A 184 24.31 -8.98 -7.36
C LEU A 184 24.31 -9.52 -8.80
N ASN A 185 23.13 -9.68 -9.40
CA ASN A 185 22.99 -10.08 -10.81
C ASN A 185 23.67 -9.05 -11.74
N LEU A 186 23.40 -7.76 -11.51
CA LEU A 186 23.95 -6.66 -12.30
C LEU A 186 25.44 -6.45 -12.04
N VAL A 187 25.91 -6.71 -10.82
CA VAL A 187 27.32 -6.63 -10.42
C VAL A 187 28.16 -7.63 -11.22
N ILE A 188 27.64 -8.86 -11.35
CA ILE A 188 28.27 -9.94 -12.10
C ILE A 188 28.34 -9.59 -13.59
N ASP A 189 27.32 -8.94 -14.15
CA ASP A 189 27.30 -8.54 -15.56
C ASP A 189 28.47 -7.63 -15.94
N ASN A 190 28.77 -6.61 -15.13
CA ASN A 190 29.93 -5.73 -15.36
C ASN A 190 31.25 -6.50 -15.32
N THR A 191 31.37 -7.43 -14.37
CA THR A 191 32.56 -8.28 -14.20
C THR A 191 32.74 -9.18 -15.43
N ILE A 192 31.67 -9.83 -15.91
CA ILE A 192 31.70 -10.73 -17.06
C ILE A 192 32.07 -9.97 -18.34
N VAL A 193 31.43 -8.82 -18.60
CA VAL A 193 31.67 -8.05 -19.82
C VAL A 193 33.11 -7.51 -19.86
N MET A 194 33.63 -7.05 -18.72
CA MET A 194 35.01 -6.57 -18.64
C MET A 194 36.02 -7.71 -18.80
N THR A 195 35.78 -8.84 -18.15
CA THR A 195 36.65 -10.03 -18.25
C THR A 195 36.70 -10.55 -19.69
N ASP A 196 35.55 -10.69 -20.35
CA ASP A 196 35.51 -11.13 -21.75
C ASP A 196 36.26 -10.16 -22.68
N HIS A 197 36.11 -8.85 -22.47
CA HIS A 197 36.79 -7.86 -23.29
C HIS A 197 38.32 -7.93 -23.15
N ILE A 198 38.83 -8.01 -21.92
CA ILE A 198 40.27 -8.09 -21.65
C ILE A 198 40.84 -9.37 -22.27
N LEU A 199 40.16 -10.51 -22.09
CA LEU A 199 40.58 -11.80 -22.66
C LEU A 199 40.65 -11.79 -24.20
N HIS A 200 39.81 -10.99 -24.87
CA HIS A 200 39.75 -10.93 -26.34
C HIS A 200 40.64 -9.86 -26.96
N ARG A 201 40.74 -8.68 -26.35
CA ARG A 201 41.40 -7.51 -26.95
C ARG A 201 42.64 -7.01 -26.20
N ARG A 202 42.89 -7.53 -24.99
CA ARG A 202 44.01 -7.14 -24.13
C ARG A 202 44.12 -5.62 -23.96
N ASN A 203 42.98 -4.93 -23.84
CA ASN A 203 42.94 -3.48 -23.64
C ASN A 203 41.75 -3.07 -22.78
N LEU A 204 41.84 -1.88 -22.19
CA LEU A 204 40.81 -1.32 -21.29
C LEU A 204 39.72 -0.53 -22.03
N LYS A 205 39.62 -0.63 -23.37
CA LYS A 205 38.70 0.23 -24.15
C LYS A 205 37.22 -0.07 -23.91
N ALA A 206 36.85 -1.22 -23.34
CA ALA A 206 35.49 -1.48 -22.90
C ALA A 206 35.07 -0.67 -21.67
N PHE A 207 36.01 -0.06 -20.94
CA PHE A 207 35.75 0.82 -19.80
C PHE A 207 34.62 1.80 -20.08
N VAL A 208 34.72 2.54 -21.19
CA VAL A 208 33.80 3.64 -21.49
C VAL A 208 32.38 3.11 -21.73
N SER A 209 32.25 1.93 -22.33
CA SER A 209 30.94 1.28 -22.49
C SER A 209 30.37 0.73 -21.18
N VAL A 210 31.20 0.17 -20.30
CA VAL A 210 30.74 -0.33 -18.98
C VAL A 210 30.32 0.84 -18.08
N LEU A 211 31.11 1.91 -18.06
CA LEU A 211 30.80 3.16 -17.36
C LEU A 211 29.47 3.76 -17.83
N ALA A 212 29.28 3.87 -19.15
CA ALA A 212 28.04 4.45 -19.67
C ALA A 212 26.81 3.57 -19.37
N ALA A 213 26.94 2.25 -19.52
CA ALA A 213 25.88 1.29 -19.17
C ALA A 213 25.48 1.40 -17.68
N THR A 214 26.46 1.39 -16.79
CA THR A 214 26.23 1.52 -15.34
C THR A 214 25.64 2.88 -14.96
N LEU A 215 26.11 3.97 -15.58
CA LEU A 215 25.57 5.30 -15.34
C LEU A 215 24.13 5.44 -15.85
N THR A 216 23.77 4.80 -16.96
CA THR A 216 22.37 4.77 -17.43
C THR A 216 21.45 4.00 -16.48
N THR A 217 21.91 2.88 -15.91
CA THR A 217 21.14 2.15 -14.89
C THR A 217 20.98 2.94 -13.59
N ILE A 218 22.05 3.59 -13.12
CA ILE A 218 22.00 4.46 -11.93
C ILE A 218 21.06 5.63 -12.20
N GLY A 219 21.18 6.29 -13.35
CA GLY A 219 20.34 7.43 -13.74
C GLY A 219 18.85 7.07 -13.83
N ALA A 220 18.52 5.86 -14.29
CA ALA A 220 17.14 5.37 -14.27
C ALA A 220 16.62 5.18 -12.84
N LEU A 221 17.44 4.60 -11.94
CA LEU A 221 17.06 4.35 -10.55
C LEU A 221 16.97 5.62 -9.70
N VAL A 222 17.75 6.65 -10.00
CA VAL A 222 17.72 7.95 -9.29
C VAL A 222 16.32 8.59 -9.32
N ILE A 223 15.50 8.26 -10.32
CA ILE A 223 14.14 8.82 -10.46
C ILE A 223 13.20 8.33 -9.37
N ILE A 224 13.51 7.22 -8.71
CA ILE A 224 12.75 6.74 -7.56
C ILE A 224 12.78 7.78 -6.42
N PHE A 225 13.88 8.51 -6.23
CA PHE A 225 13.98 9.57 -5.22
C PHE A 225 13.13 10.81 -5.54
N PHE A 226 12.61 10.93 -6.77
CA PHE A 226 11.74 12.04 -7.18
C PHE A 226 10.25 11.65 -7.23
N LEU A 227 9.90 10.40 -6.88
CA LEU A 227 8.50 9.96 -6.78
C LEU A 227 7.77 10.56 -5.58
N ASP A 228 6.45 10.55 -5.58
CA ASP A 228 5.66 10.96 -4.41
C ASP A 228 6.01 10.10 -3.18
N GLU A 229 5.92 10.73 -2.01
CA GLU A 229 6.36 10.20 -0.72
C GLU A 229 5.86 8.77 -0.45
N LYS A 230 4.59 8.49 -0.73
CA LYS A 230 3.97 7.15 -0.53
C LYS A 230 4.68 6.02 -1.28
N ILE A 231 5.16 6.27 -2.49
CA ILE A 231 5.86 5.27 -3.31
C ILE A 231 7.36 5.30 -2.99
N ARG A 232 7.90 6.50 -2.80
CA ARG A 232 9.31 6.73 -2.49
C ARG A 232 9.74 5.99 -1.23
N LEU A 233 8.98 6.08 -0.14
CA LEU A 233 9.32 5.44 1.14
C LEU A 233 9.55 3.92 1.01
N ASN A 234 8.81 3.24 0.13
CA ASN A 234 8.95 1.80 -0.08
C ASN A 234 10.11 1.43 -1.02
N LEU A 235 10.47 2.30 -1.97
CA LEU A 235 11.44 2.00 -3.02
C LEU A 235 12.79 2.69 -2.86
N GLN A 236 12.92 3.70 -2.00
CA GLN A 236 14.13 4.51 -1.87
C GLN A 236 15.32 3.68 -1.39
N ASP A 237 15.13 2.80 -0.40
CA ASP A 237 16.22 1.99 0.15
C ASP A 237 16.63 0.90 -0.84
N PHE A 238 15.66 0.32 -1.54
CA PHE A 238 15.90 -0.56 -2.68
C PHE A 238 16.77 0.14 -3.74
N ALA A 239 16.40 1.35 -4.15
CA ALA A 239 17.13 2.11 -5.16
C ALA A 239 18.54 2.52 -4.69
N ALA A 240 18.66 3.00 -3.45
CA ALA A 240 19.92 3.41 -2.84
C ALA A 240 20.93 2.25 -2.83
N VAL A 241 20.50 1.08 -2.34
CA VAL A 241 21.34 -0.12 -2.29
C VAL A 241 21.77 -0.56 -3.68
N VAL A 242 20.86 -0.61 -4.67
CA VAL A 242 21.21 -0.99 -6.03
C VAL A 242 22.21 0.00 -6.65
N ILE A 243 22.01 1.31 -6.44
CA ILE A 243 22.94 2.35 -6.92
C ILE A 243 24.32 2.18 -6.31
N ILE A 244 24.41 1.97 -4.99
CA ILE A 244 25.69 1.74 -4.29
C ILE A 244 26.37 0.48 -4.85
N ASN A 245 25.66 -0.65 -4.96
CA ASN A 245 26.24 -1.87 -5.51
C ASN A 245 26.71 -1.72 -6.95
N LEU A 246 25.96 -0.99 -7.80
CA LEU A 246 26.36 -0.72 -9.18
C LEU A 246 27.59 0.18 -9.24
N ALA A 247 27.68 1.21 -8.39
CA ALA A 247 28.83 2.10 -8.32
C ALA A 247 30.09 1.34 -7.84
N VAL A 248 29.96 0.54 -6.79
CA VAL A 248 31.04 -0.34 -6.30
C VAL A 248 31.40 -1.38 -7.36
N SER A 249 30.42 -1.97 -8.05
CA SER A 249 30.64 -2.96 -9.11
C SER A 249 31.45 -2.39 -10.25
N LEU A 250 31.13 -1.16 -10.66
CA LEU A 250 31.90 -0.45 -11.64
C LEU A 250 33.35 -0.29 -11.16
N PHE A 251 33.58 0.19 -9.94
CA PHE A 251 34.94 0.33 -9.40
C PHE A 251 35.71 -1.01 -9.38
N VAL A 252 35.08 -2.08 -8.89
CA VAL A 252 35.67 -3.43 -8.86
C VAL A 252 35.97 -3.96 -10.26
N ALA A 253 35.03 -3.81 -11.21
CA ALA A 253 35.23 -4.22 -12.59
C ALA A 253 36.38 -3.48 -13.28
N LEU A 254 36.64 -2.23 -12.88
CA LEU A 254 37.68 -1.39 -13.50
C LEU A 254 39.07 -1.59 -12.91
N PHE A 255 39.19 -1.76 -11.60
CA PHE A 255 40.48 -1.83 -10.92
C PHE A 255 40.85 -3.26 -10.51
N PHE A 256 39.91 -3.99 -9.93
CA PHE A 256 40.17 -5.32 -9.37
C PHE A 256 40.18 -6.42 -10.43
N VAL A 257 39.25 -6.40 -11.39
CA VAL A 257 39.17 -7.43 -12.43
C VAL A 257 40.44 -7.49 -13.30
N PRO A 258 40.97 -6.39 -13.86
CA PRO A 258 42.17 -6.47 -14.70
C PRO A 258 43.39 -6.98 -13.93
N SER A 259 43.60 -6.49 -12.71
CA SER A 259 44.71 -6.90 -11.85
C SER A 259 44.63 -8.38 -11.46
N MET A 260 43.43 -8.90 -11.22
CA MET A 260 43.22 -10.32 -10.95
C MET A 260 43.44 -11.20 -12.19
N ILE A 261 43.01 -10.76 -13.38
CA ILE A 261 43.27 -11.50 -14.64
C ILE A 261 44.76 -11.70 -14.85
N ASP A 262 45.55 -10.63 -14.64
CA ASP A 262 47.00 -10.66 -14.79
C ASP A 262 47.65 -11.57 -13.74
N LYS A 263 47.24 -11.49 -12.47
CA LYS A 263 47.78 -12.32 -11.38
C LYS A 263 47.44 -13.80 -11.52
N ILE A 264 46.22 -14.14 -11.95
CA ILE A 264 45.77 -15.54 -12.15
C ILE A 264 46.34 -16.13 -13.46
N GLY A 265 46.91 -15.30 -14.34
CA GLY A 265 47.38 -15.72 -15.65
C GLY A 265 46.24 -16.28 -16.50
N LEU A 266 45.09 -15.59 -16.48
CA LEU A 266 43.89 -15.99 -17.22
C LEU A 266 44.11 -15.71 -18.71
N GLU A 267 44.73 -16.66 -19.41
CA GLU A 267 44.88 -16.59 -20.87
C GLU A 267 43.81 -17.39 -21.59
N LYS A 268 43.34 -16.87 -22.73
CA LYS A 268 42.50 -17.64 -23.66
C LYS A 268 43.32 -18.83 -24.16
N LYS A 269 42.95 -20.06 -23.76
CA LYS A 269 43.59 -21.30 -24.25
C LYS A 269 43.71 -21.25 -25.78
N LYS A 270 44.94 -21.12 -26.32
CA LYS A 270 45.20 -21.45 -27.73
C LYS A 270 44.75 -22.89 -27.92
N ARG A 271 43.81 -23.14 -28.84
CA ARG A 271 43.33 -24.50 -29.16
C ARG A 271 44.53 -25.39 -29.52
N ARG A 272 45.02 -26.18 -28.56
CA ARG A 272 46.01 -27.22 -28.81
C ARG A 272 45.37 -28.22 -29.77
N LYS A 273 45.99 -28.47 -30.92
CA LYS A 273 45.64 -29.56 -31.84
C LYS A 273 45.79 -30.89 -31.07
N ARG A 274 44.72 -31.46 -30.53
CA ARG A 274 44.66 -32.91 -30.24
C ARG A 274 43.21 -33.40 -30.31
N ARG A 275 43.03 -34.50 -31.06
CA ARG A 275 41.83 -35.32 -31.29
C ARG A 275 41.27 -35.80 -29.93
N ARG A 276 39.96 -36.00 -29.69
CA ARG A 276 39.03 -36.97 -30.32
C ARG A 276 37.56 -36.65 -29.92
N PHE A 277 36.63 -37.00 -30.82
CA PHE A 277 35.17 -37.25 -30.67
C PHE A 277 34.24 -36.15 -30.13
N LEU A 278 33.53 -35.42 -31.01
CA LEU A 278 32.22 -35.84 -31.59
C LEU A 278 31.61 -34.79 -32.54
N LEU A 279 32.17 -33.57 -32.65
CA LEU A 279 31.76 -32.60 -33.68
C LEU A 279 32.99 -31.92 -34.32
N ARG A 280 33.13 -32.05 -35.65
CA ARG A 280 34.26 -31.48 -36.41
C ARG A 280 34.35 -29.95 -36.19
N PRO A 281 35.53 -29.39 -35.84
CA PRO A 281 35.70 -27.94 -35.60
C PRO A 281 35.48 -27.06 -36.84
N THR A 282 35.43 -27.65 -38.04
CA THR A 282 35.04 -27.00 -39.29
C THR A 282 33.54 -26.76 -39.41
N PHE A 283 32.69 -27.59 -38.78
CA PHE A 283 31.23 -27.42 -38.83
C PHE A 283 30.80 -26.18 -38.04
N MET A 284 31.29 -25.99 -36.82
CA MET A 284 31.01 -24.79 -36.01
C MET A 284 31.48 -23.50 -36.69
N LYS A 285 32.67 -23.49 -37.33
CA LYS A 285 33.14 -22.32 -38.09
C LYS A 285 32.29 -22.05 -39.33
N ARG A 286 31.86 -23.10 -40.04
CA ARG A 286 30.92 -22.96 -41.17
C ARG A 286 29.56 -22.45 -40.69
N LEU A 287 29.03 -22.97 -39.58
CA LEU A 287 27.78 -22.55 -38.97
C LEU A 287 27.80 -21.05 -38.59
N THR A 288 28.87 -20.56 -37.97
CA THR A 288 29.02 -19.14 -37.66
C THR A 288 29.02 -18.27 -38.92
N VAL A 289 29.68 -18.72 -40.00
CA VAL A 289 29.71 -18.00 -41.28
C VAL A 289 28.34 -18.03 -41.97
N TYR A 290 27.65 -19.18 -41.98
CA TYR A 290 26.28 -19.30 -42.49
C TYR A 290 25.31 -18.44 -41.70
N PHE A 291 25.40 -18.46 -40.36
CA PHE A 291 24.58 -17.61 -39.49
C PHE A 291 24.87 -16.13 -39.70
N THR A 292 26.14 -15.75 -39.89
CA THR A 292 26.50 -14.35 -40.20
C THR A 292 25.94 -13.92 -41.55
N ARG A 293 25.98 -14.79 -42.56
CA ARG A 293 25.38 -14.50 -43.89
C ARG A 293 23.86 -14.41 -43.81
N PHE A 294 23.22 -15.32 -43.06
CA PHE A 294 21.80 -15.28 -42.77
C PHE A 294 21.42 -13.97 -42.08
N TYR A 295 22.13 -13.60 -41.01
CA TYR A 295 21.88 -12.36 -40.28
C TYR A 295 22.13 -11.11 -41.13
N GLN A 296 23.16 -11.11 -41.99
CA GLN A 296 23.35 -10.04 -42.99
C GLN A 296 22.18 -9.93 -43.96
N GLY A 297 21.63 -11.07 -44.43
CA GLY A 297 20.44 -11.11 -45.27
C GLY A 297 19.20 -10.57 -44.55
N VAL A 298 18.99 -10.97 -43.29
CA VAL A 298 17.92 -10.46 -42.42
C VAL A 298 18.04 -8.95 -42.24
N ILE A 299 19.23 -8.43 -41.91
CA ILE A 299 19.45 -6.99 -41.77
C ILE A 299 19.15 -6.26 -43.09
N TYR A 300 19.57 -6.80 -44.23
CA TYR A 300 19.31 -6.17 -45.53
C TYR A 300 17.82 -6.08 -45.83
N TYR A 301 17.08 -7.17 -45.57
CA TYR A 301 15.64 -7.20 -45.76
C TYR A 301 14.90 -6.26 -44.79
N LEU A 302 15.28 -6.27 -43.51
CA LEU A 302 14.72 -5.39 -42.48
C LEU A 302 15.02 -3.91 -42.78
N CYS A 303 16.22 -3.57 -43.25
CA CYS A 303 16.56 -2.20 -43.65
C CYS A 303 15.80 -1.76 -44.91
N ARG A 304 15.51 -2.68 -45.84
CA ARG A 304 14.68 -2.42 -47.02
C ARG A 304 13.24 -2.10 -46.62
N PHE A 305 12.68 -2.87 -45.71
CA PHE A 305 11.31 -2.71 -45.20
C PHE A 305 11.24 -1.95 -43.86
N ARG A 306 12.19 -1.05 -43.60
CA ARG A 306 12.32 -0.34 -42.32
C ARG A 306 11.04 0.35 -41.85
N VAL A 307 10.24 0.89 -42.78
CA VAL A 307 8.97 1.57 -42.47
C VAL A 307 7.94 0.56 -41.98
N ILE A 308 7.83 -0.59 -42.64
CA ILE A 308 6.91 -1.67 -42.24
C ILE A 308 7.35 -2.25 -40.89
N ALA A 309 8.64 -2.46 -40.67
CA ALA A 309 9.15 -2.94 -39.39
C ALA A 309 8.86 -1.96 -38.24
N CYS A 310 9.06 -0.66 -38.45
CA CYS A 310 8.71 0.36 -37.45
C CYS A 310 7.19 0.44 -37.21
N LEU A 311 6.37 0.31 -38.26
CA LEU A 311 4.91 0.24 -38.12
C LEU A 311 4.46 -0.99 -37.34
N LEU A 312 5.05 -2.16 -37.58
CA LEU A 312 4.76 -3.38 -36.82
C LEU A 312 5.15 -3.25 -35.35
N LEU A 313 6.29 -2.63 -35.04
CA LEU A 313 6.67 -2.33 -33.66
C LEU A 313 5.66 -1.39 -33.00
N LEU A 314 5.29 -0.31 -33.69
CA LEU A 314 4.36 0.69 -33.18
C LEU A 314 2.96 0.09 -32.97
N LEU A 315 2.51 -0.82 -33.84
CA LEU A 315 1.27 -1.59 -33.66
C LEU A 315 1.39 -2.64 -32.54
N GLY A 316 2.54 -3.29 -32.39
CA GLY A 316 2.80 -4.27 -31.33
C GLY A 316 2.88 -3.64 -29.94
N PHE A 317 3.52 -2.48 -29.81
CA PHE A 317 3.48 -1.63 -28.61
C PHE A 317 2.06 -1.12 -28.39
N GLY A 318 1.46 -0.57 -29.44
CA GLY A 318 0.13 0.01 -29.40
C GLY A 318 0.18 1.53 -29.28
N LEU A 319 -0.60 2.23 -30.10
CA LEU A 319 -0.85 3.64 -29.94
C LEU A 319 -1.86 3.86 -28.82
N PRO A 320 -1.65 4.85 -27.92
CA PRO A 320 -2.57 5.18 -26.83
C PRO A 320 -3.84 5.89 -27.32
N VAL A 321 -4.40 5.47 -28.46
CA VAL A 321 -5.65 6.02 -29.02
C VAL A 321 -6.82 5.79 -28.07
N PHE A 322 -6.76 4.71 -27.28
CA PHE A 322 -7.75 4.40 -26.26
C PHE A 322 -7.74 5.38 -25.06
N MET A 323 -6.62 6.07 -24.82
CA MET A 323 -6.49 7.07 -23.74
C MET A 323 -6.96 8.46 -24.17
N LEU A 324 -7.29 8.66 -25.45
CA LEU A 324 -7.75 9.95 -25.94
C LEU A 324 -9.12 10.31 -25.33
N PRO A 325 -9.30 11.55 -24.84
CA PRO A 325 -10.53 11.98 -24.21
C PRO A 325 -11.70 11.95 -25.20
N GLU A 326 -12.89 11.61 -24.71
CA GLU A 326 -14.09 11.52 -25.56
C GLU A 326 -14.61 12.88 -26.04
N LYS A 327 -14.27 13.92 -25.29
CA LYS A 327 -14.59 15.32 -25.56
C LYS A 327 -13.46 16.19 -25.02
N MET A 328 -13.03 17.19 -25.78
CA MET A 328 -12.13 18.21 -25.28
C MET A 328 -12.96 19.41 -24.78
N GLU A 329 -12.60 19.95 -23.63
CA GLU A 329 -13.20 21.16 -23.06
C GLU A 329 -12.37 22.39 -23.47
N GLY A 330 -13.04 23.45 -23.92
CA GLY A 330 -12.43 24.71 -24.34
C GLY A 330 -13.08 25.34 -25.56
N GLU A 331 -12.77 26.60 -25.83
CA GLU A 331 -13.22 27.34 -27.02
C GLU A 331 -12.10 27.38 -28.08
N GLY A 332 -12.40 26.90 -29.29
CA GLY A 332 -11.46 26.94 -30.42
C GLY A 332 -11.87 26.02 -31.56
N LYS A 333 -11.53 26.40 -32.80
CA LYS A 333 -11.85 25.64 -34.03
C LYS A 333 -11.35 24.19 -34.01
N TRP A 334 -10.25 23.93 -33.31
CA TRP A 334 -9.70 22.58 -33.12
C TRP A 334 -10.54 21.72 -32.18
N VAL A 335 -11.09 22.32 -31.12
CA VAL A 335 -11.95 21.61 -30.14
C VAL A 335 -13.30 21.27 -30.78
N GLU A 336 -13.87 22.19 -31.55
CA GLU A 336 -15.09 21.91 -32.34
C GLU A 336 -14.87 20.81 -33.37
N TYR A 337 -13.76 20.85 -34.12
CA TYR A 337 -13.44 19.81 -35.09
C TYR A 337 -13.21 18.44 -34.42
N TYR A 338 -12.48 18.41 -33.30
CA TYR A 338 -12.25 17.20 -32.52
C TYR A 338 -13.58 16.62 -32.01
N ASN A 339 -14.41 17.43 -31.37
CA ASN A 339 -15.70 16.99 -30.85
C ASN A 339 -16.64 16.54 -32.00
N LYS A 340 -16.62 17.20 -33.17
CA LYS A 340 -17.41 16.77 -34.33
C LYS A 340 -17.05 15.37 -34.85
N VAL A 341 -15.79 14.97 -34.73
CA VAL A 341 -15.30 13.65 -35.17
C VAL A 341 -15.45 12.58 -34.08
N PHE A 342 -15.05 12.89 -32.84
CA PHE A 342 -14.94 11.92 -31.74
C PHE A 342 -16.17 11.83 -30.83
N ASP A 343 -17.05 12.84 -30.79
CA ASP A 343 -18.29 12.86 -29.97
C ASP A 343 -19.48 12.13 -30.65
N ASN A 344 -19.33 11.72 -31.92
CA ASN A 344 -20.38 11.05 -32.69
C ASN A 344 -20.67 9.62 -32.14
N PRO A 345 -21.93 9.25 -31.86
CA PRO A 345 -22.30 7.93 -31.35
C PRO A 345 -21.87 6.78 -32.27
N THR A 346 -21.87 6.99 -33.59
CA THR A 346 -21.40 5.97 -34.55
C THR A 346 -19.90 5.68 -34.38
N PHE A 347 -19.11 6.71 -34.12
CA PHE A 347 -17.68 6.56 -33.85
C PHE A 347 -17.46 5.86 -32.51
N LYS A 348 -18.21 6.23 -31.47
CA LYS A 348 -18.10 5.66 -30.12
C LYS A 348 -18.41 4.17 -30.06
N ASP A 349 -19.51 3.74 -30.67
CA ASP A 349 -20.00 2.37 -30.49
C ASP A 349 -19.42 1.37 -31.49
N LYS A 350 -19.11 1.80 -32.72
CA LYS A 350 -18.65 0.88 -33.80
C LYS A 350 -17.19 1.06 -34.17
N VAL A 351 -16.69 2.29 -34.21
CA VAL A 351 -15.35 2.59 -34.76
C VAL A 351 -14.28 2.54 -33.68
N LYS A 352 -14.50 3.21 -32.54
CA LYS A 352 -13.57 3.29 -31.40
C LYS A 352 -13.16 1.91 -30.87
N PRO A 353 -14.06 0.92 -30.68
CA PRO A 353 -13.66 -0.40 -30.19
C PRO A 353 -12.75 -1.15 -31.18
N VAL A 354 -13.03 -1.02 -32.47
CA VAL A 354 -12.27 -1.64 -33.57
C VAL A 354 -10.90 -0.97 -33.71
N ILE A 355 -10.85 0.37 -33.70
CA ILE A 355 -9.61 1.14 -33.74
C ILE A 355 -8.76 0.84 -32.49
N ASN A 356 -9.37 0.82 -31.30
CA ASN A 356 -8.66 0.46 -30.09
C ASN A 356 -8.11 -0.98 -30.18
N LYS A 357 -8.79 -1.91 -30.85
CA LYS A 357 -8.31 -3.30 -30.99
C LYS A 357 -7.20 -3.42 -32.02
N ALA A 358 -7.30 -2.67 -33.11
CA ALA A 358 -6.34 -2.68 -34.21
C ALA A 358 -5.05 -1.91 -33.88
N LEU A 359 -5.17 -0.77 -33.19
CA LEU A 359 -4.05 0.13 -32.89
C LEU A 359 -3.57 0.03 -31.45
N GLY A 360 -4.32 -0.58 -30.53
CA GLY A 360 -4.01 -0.56 -29.09
C GLY A 360 -2.91 -1.52 -28.64
N GLY A 361 -2.57 -2.54 -29.44
CA GLY A 361 -1.43 -3.43 -29.17
C GLY A 361 -1.38 -4.04 -27.77
N SER A 362 -0.16 -4.25 -27.27
CA SER A 362 0.11 -4.73 -25.91
C SER A 362 -0.20 -3.69 -24.83
N LEU A 363 -0.02 -2.39 -25.12
CA LEU A 363 -0.33 -1.29 -24.21
C LEU A 363 -1.80 -1.25 -23.81
N ARG A 364 -2.72 -1.51 -24.74
CA ARG A 364 -4.16 -1.61 -24.44
C ARG A 364 -4.46 -2.81 -23.54
N LEU A 365 -3.88 -3.97 -23.84
CA LEU A 365 -4.08 -5.17 -23.02
C LEU A 365 -3.63 -4.90 -21.58
N PHE A 366 -2.50 -4.21 -21.42
CA PHE A 366 -2.05 -3.75 -20.12
C PHE A 366 -3.07 -2.78 -19.49
N ALA A 367 -3.37 -1.65 -20.13
CA ALA A 367 -4.19 -0.59 -19.53
C ALA A 367 -5.67 -1.00 -19.26
N GLU A 368 -6.26 -1.91 -20.04
CA GLU A 368 -7.66 -2.32 -19.85
C GLU A 368 -7.82 -3.58 -18.96
N LYS A 369 -6.81 -4.45 -18.90
CA LYS A 369 -6.93 -5.77 -18.26
C LYS A 369 -6.01 -5.97 -17.06
N VAL A 370 -4.97 -5.17 -16.91
CA VAL A 370 -4.12 -5.18 -15.72
C VAL A 370 -4.69 -4.20 -14.72
N TYR A 371 -5.06 -4.70 -13.53
CA TYR A 371 -5.56 -3.86 -12.47
C TYR A 371 -4.44 -2.99 -11.92
N GLU A 372 -4.72 -1.68 -11.82
CA GLU A 372 -3.88 -0.71 -11.13
C GLU A 372 -4.30 -0.68 -9.66
N GLY A 373 -3.37 -1.02 -8.77
CA GLY A 373 -3.61 -0.93 -7.34
C GLY A 373 -2.73 -1.86 -6.53
N SER A 374 -2.10 -1.31 -5.50
CA SER A 374 -1.59 -2.10 -4.39
C SER A 374 -2.79 -2.55 -3.57
N TYR A 375 -3.40 -3.67 -3.95
CA TYR A 375 -4.00 -4.48 -2.90
C TYR A 375 -2.83 -4.87 -2.00
N PHE A 376 -2.73 -4.23 -0.84
CA PHE A 376 -2.25 -4.93 0.35
C PHE A 376 -3.27 -6.05 0.59
N ASN A 377 -3.27 -7.05 -0.29
CA ASN A 377 -3.88 -8.31 0.02
C ASN A 377 -3.00 -8.88 1.12
N ARG A 378 -3.47 -8.67 2.35
CA ARG A 378 -3.37 -9.64 3.44
C ARG A 378 -4.02 -10.98 3.03
N ASP A 379 -3.95 -11.41 1.76
CA ASP A 379 -4.29 -12.77 1.33
C ASP A 379 -3.16 -13.76 1.68
N GLU A 380 -2.04 -13.25 2.23
CA GLU A 380 -1.11 -14.06 3.03
C GLU A 380 -1.51 -14.14 4.51
N GLY A 381 -2.61 -13.47 4.89
CA GLY A 381 -3.22 -13.66 6.20
C GLY A 381 -3.70 -15.10 6.36
N GLU A 382 -3.68 -15.60 7.59
CA GLU A 382 -4.35 -16.85 7.91
C GLU A 382 -5.81 -16.81 7.39
N VAL A 383 -6.36 -17.93 6.92
CA VAL A 383 -7.78 -17.96 6.54
C VAL A 383 -8.57 -17.67 7.81
N VAL A 384 -9.28 -16.55 7.83
CA VAL A 384 -10.10 -16.14 8.97
C VAL A 384 -11.54 -16.10 8.53
N LEU A 385 -12.39 -16.86 9.20
CA LEU A 385 -13.83 -16.75 9.01
C LEU A 385 -14.36 -15.69 9.98
N SER A 386 -14.98 -14.64 9.45
CA SER A 386 -15.55 -13.54 10.23
C SER A 386 -17.07 -13.66 10.30
N VAL A 387 -17.62 -13.68 11.51
CA VAL A 387 -19.05 -13.79 11.80
C VAL A 387 -19.49 -12.52 12.51
N TYR A 388 -20.29 -11.71 11.85
CA TYR A 388 -20.86 -10.49 12.40
C TYR A 388 -22.26 -10.77 12.90
N ALA A 389 -22.58 -10.29 14.10
CA ALA A 389 -23.94 -10.29 14.64
C ALA A 389 -24.40 -8.86 14.85
N THR A 390 -25.61 -8.57 14.39
CA THR A 390 -26.24 -7.26 14.54
C THR A 390 -27.63 -7.41 15.18
N LEU A 391 -27.87 -6.64 16.24
CA LEU A 391 -29.18 -6.54 16.90
C LEU A 391 -29.91 -5.26 16.44
N PRO A 392 -31.25 -5.23 16.53
CA PRO A 392 -32.04 -4.04 16.24
C PRO A 392 -31.79 -2.91 17.26
N ASN A 393 -32.28 -1.72 16.95
CA ASN A 393 -32.19 -0.57 17.86
C ASN A 393 -33.00 -0.81 19.15
N GLY A 394 -32.45 -0.37 20.29
CA GLY A 394 -33.07 -0.54 21.61
C GLY A 394 -32.68 -1.82 22.34
N SER A 395 -31.89 -2.71 21.72
CA SER A 395 -31.30 -3.86 22.41
C SER A 395 -30.30 -3.44 23.49
N THR A 396 -30.06 -4.32 24.46
CA THR A 396 -29.08 -4.13 25.53
C THR A 396 -27.78 -4.90 25.28
N LEU A 397 -26.68 -4.47 25.91
CA LEU A 397 -25.39 -5.17 25.80
C LEU A 397 -25.49 -6.61 26.32
N GLU A 398 -26.30 -6.84 27.35
CA GLU A 398 -26.55 -8.19 27.89
C GLU A 398 -27.26 -9.09 26.88
N GLN A 399 -28.24 -8.57 26.13
CA GLN A 399 -28.93 -9.34 25.09
C GLN A 399 -27.96 -9.79 23.98
N MET A 400 -27.09 -8.89 23.51
CA MET A 400 -26.04 -9.23 22.56
C MET A 400 -25.10 -10.30 23.14
N ASN A 401 -24.70 -10.13 24.39
CA ASN A 401 -23.83 -11.06 25.08
C ASN A 401 -24.41 -12.48 25.18
N VAL A 402 -25.69 -12.61 25.50
CA VAL A 402 -26.38 -13.92 25.54
C VAL A 402 -26.44 -14.56 24.15
N LEU A 403 -26.74 -13.77 23.11
CA LEU A 403 -26.81 -14.25 21.74
C LEU A 403 -25.45 -14.80 21.27
N ILE A 404 -24.39 -14.03 21.51
CA ILE A 404 -23.03 -14.37 21.12
C ILE A 404 -22.51 -15.59 21.87
N LYS A 405 -22.75 -15.70 23.19
CA LYS A 405 -22.35 -16.87 23.98
C LYS A 405 -22.89 -18.19 23.40
N ARG A 406 -24.11 -18.20 22.87
CA ARG A 406 -24.69 -19.40 22.22
C ARG A 406 -23.92 -19.81 20.96
N MET A 407 -23.39 -18.84 20.22
CA MET A 407 -22.52 -19.12 19.07
C MET A 407 -21.12 -19.55 19.53
N GLU A 408 -20.56 -18.92 20.56
CA GLU A 408 -19.26 -19.30 21.13
C GLU A 408 -19.27 -20.76 21.61
N THR A 409 -20.29 -21.17 22.38
CA THR A 409 -20.43 -22.56 22.83
C THR A 409 -20.49 -23.55 21.66
N TYR A 410 -21.14 -23.18 20.56
CA TYR A 410 -21.18 -24.00 19.36
C TYR A 410 -19.80 -24.11 18.68
N LEU A 411 -19.02 -23.03 18.65
CA LEU A 411 -17.69 -23.02 18.06
C LEU A 411 -16.67 -23.80 18.90
N SER A 412 -16.82 -23.83 20.23
CA SER A 412 -15.93 -24.56 21.14
C SER A 412 -15.89 -26.08 20.90
N ASP A 413 -16.89 -26.66 20.23
CA ASP A 413 -16.96 -28.10 19.96
C ASP A 413 -16.00 -28.56 18.83
N PHE A 414 -15.47 -27.62 18.02
CA PHE A 414 -14.63 -27.92 16.87
C PHE A 414 -13.13 -27.85 17.23
N LYS A 415 -12.45 -29.00 17.15
CA LYS A 415 -11.00 -29.11 17.44
C LYS A 415 -10.11 -28.52 16.33
N GLU A 416 -10.67 -28.35 15.15
CA GLU A 416 -10.00 -27.78 13.98
C GLU A 416 -9.86 -26.25 14.05
N ILE A 417 -10.58 -25.62 14.98
CA ILE A 417 -10.46 -24.20 15.30
C ILE A 417 -9.27 -24.04 16.26
N ARG A 418 -8.26 -23.27 15.83
CA ARG A 418 -7.11 -22.92 16.69
C ARG A 418 -7.55 -21.97 17.79
N GLN A 419 -8.31 -20.95 17.41
CA GLN A 419 -8.92 -19.99 18.33
C GLN A 419 -10.07 -19.25 17.65
N PHE A 420 -11.03 -18.77 18.43
CA PHE A 420 -11.98 -17.75 17.99
C PHE A 420 -11.95 -16.55 18.93
N GLN A 421 -11.98 -15.37 18.34
CA GLN A 421 -11.91 -14.10 19.03
C GLN A 421 -13.23 -13.38 18.87
N THR A 422 -13.88 -13.08 19.99
CA THR A 422 -15.17 -12.42 20.03
C THR A 422 -14.99 -11.01 20.54
N TYR A 423 -15.52 -10.03 19.81
CA TYR A 423 -15.62 -8.66 20.26
C TYR A 423 -17.06 -8.17 20.17
N ILE A 424 -17.64 -7.83 21.32
CA ILE A 424 -18.95 -7.20 21.44
C ILE A 424 -18.70 -5.70 21.64
N TYR A 425 -18.81 -4.94 20.55
CA TYR A 425 -18.55 -3.50 20.54
C TYR A 425 -19.56 -2.74 21.41
N ASN A 426 -20.83 -3.10 21.28
CA ASN A 426 -21.96 -2.45 21.93
C ASN A 426 -23.19 -3.36 21.87
N ALA A 427 -24.34 -2.87 22.32
CA ALA A 427 -25.60 -3.62 22.31
C ALA A 427 -26.11 -4.04 20.92
N ARG A 428 -25.60 -3.43 19.84
CA ARG A 428 -26.08 -3.64 18.47
C ARG A 428 -25.10 -4.44 17.63
N GLN A 429 -23.81 -4.44 17.93
CA GLN A 429 -22.77 -4.97 17.06
C GLN A 429 -21.81 -5.87 17.81
N ALA A 430 -21.56 -7.04 17.23
CA ALA A 430 -20.54 -7.97 17.66
C ALA A 430 -19.88 -8.65 16.45
N ASN A 431 -18.65 -9.09 16.62
CA ASN A 431 -17.86 -9.80 15.62
C ASN A 431 -17.17 -11.00 16.27
N ILE A 432 -17.13 -12.13 15.58
CA ILE A 432 -16.36 -13.31 15.94
C ILE A 432 -15.41 -13.62 14.79
N GLN A 433 -14.11 -13.60 15.05
CA GLN A 433 -13.06 -13.98 14.12
C GLN A 433 -12.55 -15.37 14.46
N ILE A 434 -12.69 -16.31 13.53
CA ILE A 434 -12.36 -17.71 13.72
C ILE A 434 -11.07 -18.03 12.95
N TYR A 435 -10.07 -18.51 13.67
CA TYR A 435 -8.77 -18.90 13.15
C TYR A 435 -8.64 -20.42 13.18
N PHE A 436 -8.18 -20.99 12.07
CA PHE A 436 -8.02 -22.45 11.92
C PHE A 436 -6.62 -22.91 12.30
N THR A 437 -6.48 -24.20 12.60
CA THR A 437 -5.15 -24.81 12.68
C THR A 437 -4.46 -24.81 11.31
N LYS A 438 -3.12 -24.75 11.29
CA LYS A 438 -2.34 -24.66 10.03
C LYS A 438 -2.64 -25.79 9.04
N GLU A 439 -2.95 -26.98 9.54
CA GLU A 439 -3.32 -28.16 8.74
C GLU A 439 -4.69 -28.01 8.07
N ASN A 440 -5.66 -27.42 8.77
CA ASN A 440 -7.06 -27.31 8.32
C ASN A 440 -7.37 -26.00 7.60
N GLN A 441 -6.50 -25.00 7.68
CA GLN A 441 -6.68 -23.70 7.03
C GLN A 441 -6.92 -23.82 5.51
N ARG A 442 -6.27 -24.80 4.85
CA ARG A 442 -6.39 -25.06 3.40
C ARG A 442 -7.23 -26.31 3.07
N SER A 443 -7.89 -26.91 4.06
CA SER A 443 -8.74 -28.07 3.84
C SER A 443 -10.17 -27.65 3.42
N GLY A 444 -11.07 -28.60 3.19
CA GLY A 444 -12.48 -28.31 2.96
C GLY A 444 -13.24 -27.84 4.22
N PHE A 445 -12.61 -27.98 5.40
CA PHE A 445 -13.26 -27.71 6.68
C PHE A 445 -13.77 -26.27 6.84
N PRO A 446 -13.03 -25.20 6.50
CA PRO A 446 -13.52 -23.84 6.63
C PRO A 446 -14.83 -23.58 5.87
N TYR A 447 -15.00 -24.19 4.69
CA TYR A 447 -16.22 -24.10 3.89
C TYR A 447 -17.39 -24.83 4.56
N THR A 448 -17.14 -26.03 5.09
CA THR A 448 -18.13 -26.79 5.86
C THR A 448 -18.54 -26.06 7.13
N LEU A 449 -17.57 -25.52 7.88
CA LEU A 449 -17.82 -24.75 9.09
C LEU A 449 -18.64 -23.49 8.77
N LYS A 450 -18.32 -22.79 7.67
CA LYS A 450 -19.11 -21.63 7.21
C LYS A 450 -20.58 -22.01 6.99
N ALA A 451 -20.86 -23.08 6.24
CA ALA A 451 -22.23 -23.54 6.00
C ALA A 451 -22.96 -23.92 7.30
N ASN A 452 -22.25 -24.59 8.21
CA ASN A 452 -22.76 -24.98 9.51
C ASN A 452 -23.08 -23.79 10.41
N ILE A 453 -22.22 -22.77 10.45
CA ILE A 453 -22.44 -21.51 11.17
C ILE A 453 -23.63 -20.77 10.59
N ILE A 454 -23.77 -20.70 9.26
CA ILE A 454 -24.92 -20.05 8.61
C ILE A 454 -26.23 -20.73 9.05
N SER A 455 -26.26 -22.06 9.00
CA SER A 455 -27.40 -22.85 9.48
C SER A 455 -27.70 -22.57 10.95
N LYS A 456 -26.67 -22.60 11.81
CA LYS A 456 -26.82 -22.32 13.24
C LYS A 456 -27.32 -20.89 13.50
N ALA A 457 -26.76 -19.89 12.82
CA ALA A 457 -27.14 -18.49 12.94
C ALA A 457 -28.62 -18.27 12.61
N LEU A 458 -29.13 -18.93 11.56
CA LEU A 458 -30.55 -18.89 11.21
C LEU A 458 -31.45 -19.50 12.30
N THR A 459 -30.97 -20.48 13.07
CA THR A 459 -31.73 -21.07 14.20
C THR A 459 -31.70 -20.24 15.49
N LEU A 460 -30.65 -19.44 15.71
CA LEU A 460 -30.48 -18.70 16.97
C LEU A 460 -31.50 -17.57 17.16
N GLY A 461 -32.04 -17.03 16.06
CA GLY A 461 -33.03 -15.95 16.07
C GLY A 461 -32.52 -14.67 16.74
N GLY A 462 -33.39 -13.66 16.86
CA GLY A 462 -33.14 -12.45 17.66
C GLY A 462 -32.18 -11.41 17.08
N GLY A 463 -31.39 -11.73 16.06
CA GLY A 463 -30.47 -10.80 15.38
C GLY A 463 -30.16 -11.21 13.95
N SER A 464 -29.63 -10.27 13.17
CA SER A 464 -29.06 -10.52 11.85
C SER A 464 -27.60 -10.95 11.98
N TRP A 465 -27.18 -11.82 11.07
CA TRP A 465 -25.89 -12.48 11.03
C TRP A 465 -25.30 -12.37 9.64
N SER A 466 -24.01 -12.10 9.59
CA SER A 466 -23.26 -12.12 8.34
C SER A 466 -21.98 -12.92 8.49
N VAL A 467 -21.65 -13.75 7.51
CA VAL A 467 -20.50 -14.67 7.55
C VAL A 467 -19.67 -14.51 6.28
N TYR A 468 -18.42 -14.09 6.45
CA TYR A 468 -17.47 -13.78 5.37
C TYR A 468 -16.07 -14.34 5.67
N GLY A 469 -15.16 -14.30 4.69
CA GLY A 469 -13.73 -14.61 4.91
C GLY A 469 -13.14 -15.71 4.03
N LEU A 470 -13.95 -16.36 3.19
CA LEU A 470 -13.51 -17.33 2.19
C LEU A 470 -13.65 -16.71 0.77
N GLN A 471 -13.03 -17.34 -0.23
CA GLN A 471 -13.03 -16.86 -1.63
C GLN A 471 -14.40 -16.96 -2.34
N ASP A 472 -15.44 -17.39 -1.64
CA ASP A 472 -16.81 -17.52 -2.13
C ASP A 472 -17.67 -16.30 -1.74
N GLN A 473 -18.91 -16.26 -2.22
CA GLN A 473 -19.84 -15.20 -1.81
C GLN A 473 -20.17 -15.34 -0.32
N GLY A 474 -20.06 -14.25 0.41
CA GLY A 474 -20.45 -14.18 1.82
C GLY A 474 -21.95 -14.41 2.01
N PHE A 475 -22.33 -14.74 3.24
CA PHE A 475 -23.73 -14.83 3.64
C PHE A 475 -24.09 -13.60 4.48
N SER A 476 -25.27 -13.05 4.27
CA SER A 476 -25.88 -12.08 5.17
C SER A 476 -27.39 -12.26 5.12
N ASN A 477 -28.03 -12.29 6.29
CA ASN A 477 -29.47 -12.15 6.40
C ASN A 477 -29.87 -10.79 6.99
N ASP A 478 -28.92 -9.83 7.05
CA ASP A 478 -29.24 -8.47 7.47
C ASP A 478 -30.13 -7.83 6.41
N VAL A 479 -31.28 -7.35 6.85
CA VAL A 479 -32.28 -6.68 6.00
C VAL A 479 -31.99 -5.17 5.94
N ARG A 480 -31.01 -4.67 6.71
CA ARG A 480 -30.60 -3.27 6.70
C ARG A 480 -29.87 -2.90 5.41
N GLU A 481 -30.19 -1.72 4.89
CA GLU A 481 -29.49 -1.14 3.75
C GLU A 481 -28.06 -0.72 4.14
N SER A 482 -27.09 -0.91 3.25
CA SER A 482 -25.74 -0.35 3.42
C SER A 482 -25.80 1.18 3.26
N ALA A 483 -24.93 1.92 3.96
CA ALA A 483 -24.85 3.38 3.86
C ALA A 483 -24.46 3.88 2.45
N GLY A 484 -23.96 2.99 1.59
CA GLY A 484 -23.60 3.28 0.21
C GLY A 484 -22.10 3.19 -0.06
N SER A 485 -21.76 2.71 -1.26
CA SER A 485 -20.39 2.51 -1.73
C SER A 485 -19.73 3.79 -2.25
N PHE A 486 -20.49 4.80 -2.67
CA PHE A 486 -19.96 6.09 -3.12
C PHE A 486 -19.86 7.03 -1.92
N ARG A 487 -18.69 7.65 -1.74
CA ARG A 487 -18.32 8.38 -0.52
C ARG A 487 -17.70 9.73 -0.85
N VAL A 488 -18.29 10.79 -0.32
CA VAL A 488 -17.89 12.18 -0.55
C VAL A 488 -17.59 12.84 0.78
N LYS A 489 -16.45 13.53 0.88
CA LYS A 489 -16.11 14.40 2.01
C LYS A 489 -16.32 15.85 1.60
N LEU A 490 -16.99 16.62 2.43
CA LEU A 490 -17.09 18.06 2.31
C LEU A 490 -16.33 18.71 3.47
N TYR A 491 -15.57 19.75 3.16
CA TYR A 491 -14.81 20.55 4.11
C TYR A 491 -15.27 21.99 4.13
N GLY A 492 -15.18 22.63 5.30
CA GLY A 492 -15.50 24.05 5.47
C GLY A 492 -15.12 24.58 6.86
N TYR A 493 -15.01 25.90 7.01
CA TYR A 493 -14.63 26.52 8.29
C TYR A 493 -15.81 26.88 9.20
N ASN A 494 -17.03 26.94 8.66
CA ASN A 494 -18.27 27.13 9.43
C ASN A 494 -19.16 25.89 9.26
N TYR A 495 -19.54 25.26 10.38
CA TYR A 495 -20.33 24.03 10.39
C TYR A 495 -21.75 24.22 9.84
N ASP A 496 -22.41 25.33 10.17
CA ASP A 496 -23.79 25.58 9.74
C ASP A 496 -23.86 25.81 8.23
N GLU A 497 -22.93 26.59 7.70
CA GLU A 497 -22.77 26.78 6.25
C GLU A 497 -22.36 25.46 5.55
N LEU A 498 -21.46 24.68 6.14
CA LEU A 498 -21.06 23.39 5.60
C LEU A 498 -22.25 22.42 5.55
N SER A 499 -23.11 22.42 6.57
CA SER A 499 -24.33 21.62 6.62
C SER A 499 -25.31 22.04 5.53
N TYR A 500 -25.50 23.35 5.33
CA TYR A 500 -26.31 23.89 4.23
C TYR A 500 -25.80 23.41 2.86
N TRP A 501 -24.50 23.56 2.58
CA TRP A 501 -23.92 23.10 1.30
C TRP A 501 -23.98 21.59 1.14
N THR A 502 -23.84 20.84 2.23
CA THR A 502 -23.96 19.37 2.20
C THR A 502 -25.38 18.94 1.83
N GLU A 503 -26.40 19.62 2.36
CA GLU A 503 -27.79 19.33 2.00
C GLU A 503 -28.07 19.69 0.53
N GLN A 504 -27.52 20.80 0.02
CA GLN A 504 -27.61 21.16 -1.41
C GLN A 504 -26.96 20.11 -2.32
N LEU A 505 -25.80 19.57 -1.94
CA LEU A 505 -25.17 18.49 -2.71
C LEU A 505 -26.01 17.20 -2.66
N LYS A 506 -26.58 16.88 -1.48
CA LYS A 506 -27.49 15.75 -1.30
C LYS A 506 -28.72 15.87 -2.19
N GLU A 507 -29.37 17.03 -2.23
CA GLU A 507 -30.49 17.30 -3.12
C GLU A 507 -30.10 17.13 -4.59
N LYS A 508 -28.96 17.68 -5.02
CA LYS A 508 -28.44 17.51 -6.39
C LYS A 508 -28.26 16.03 -6.74
N LEU A 509 -27.67 15.24 -5.83
CA LEU A 509 -27.46 13.80 -6.06
C LEU A 509 -28.78 13.03 -6.14
N LEU A 510 -29.78 13.36 -5.32
CA LEU A 510 -31.10 12.75 -5.34
C LEU A 510 -31.91 13.03 -6.61
N LEU A 511 -31.57 14.08 -7.38
CA LEU A 511 -32.18 14.32 -8.70
C LEU A 511 -31.87 13.21 -9.71
N HIS A 512 -30.78 12.45 -9.50
CA HIS A 512 -30.45 11.33 -10.37
C HIS A 512 -31.32 10.12 -10.05
N ARG A 513 -32.14 9.68 -11.02
CA ARG A 513 -33.01 8.49 -10.88
C ARG A 513 -32.32 7.19 -10.43
N ARG A 514 -30.99 7.12 -10.57
CA ARG A 514 -30.16 5.97 -10.18
C ARG A 514 -29.60 6.07 -8.77
N ILE A 515 -29.85 7.18 -8.06
CA ILE A 515 -29.52 7.42 -6.67
C ILE A 515 -30.85 7.57 -5.94
N LYS A 516 -31.17 6.64 -5.05
CA LYS A 516 -32.45 6.65 -4.33
C LYS A 516 -32.39 7.39 -3.00
N GLU A 517 -31.24 7.28 -2.35
CA GLU A 517 -31.02 7.80 -1.01
C GLU A 517 -29.58 8.27 -0.87
N VAL A 518 -29.40 9.28 -0.03
CA VAL A 518 -28.13 9.87 0.32
C VAL A 518 -28.10 10.10 1.82
N THR A 519 -27.10 9.53 2.49
CA THR A 519 -26.88 9.67 3.94
C THR A 519 -25.80 10.72 4.19
N VAL A 520 -25.95 11.47 5.29
CA VAL A 520 -25.00 12.51 5.70
C VAL A 520 -24.64 12.27 7.16
N ASN A 521 -23.35 12.09 7.42
CA ASN A 521 -22.80 11.84 8.75
C ASN A 521 -21.49 12.62 8.91
N SER A 522 -20.91 12.65 10.11
CA SER A 522 -19.60 13.28 10.35
C SER A 522 -18.42 12.36 10.00
N GLU A 523 -18.69 11.06 9.90
CA GLU A 523 -17.76 9.99 9.55
C GLU A 523 -18.46 9.03 8.59
N PHE A 524 -17.69 8.33 7.75
CA PHE A 524 -18.26 7.27 6.92
C PHE A 524 -18.62 6.07 7.76
N SER A 525 -19.79 5.49 7.49
CA SER A 525 -20.23 4.24 8.09
C SER A 525 -20.36 3.17 7.00
N TRP A 526 -20.10 1.92 7.39
CA TRP A 526 -20.39 0.76 6.54
C TRP A 526 -21.88 0.38 6.57
N TRP A 527 -22.58 0.80 7.63
CA TRP A 527 -23.96 0.48 7.91
C TRP A 527 -24.80 1.74 7.94
N LYS A 528 -26.03 1.68 7.42
CA LYS A 528 -26.97 2.78 7.56
C LYS A 528 -27.33 2.93 9.04
N ASP A 529 -26.99 4.07 9.63
CA ASP A 529 -27.32 4.37 11.01
C ASP A 529 -28.79 4.79 11.10
N ASP A 530 -29.69 3.82 11.19
CA ASP A 530 -31.10 4.05 11.53
C ASP A 530 -31.29 4.47 13.00
N TYR A 531 -30.21 4.88 13.67
CA TYR A 531 -30.25 5.29 15.07
C TYR A 531 -30.90 6.67 15.17
N SER A 532 -32.01 6.69 15.90
CA SER A 532 -32.77 7.89 16.18
C SER A 532 -32.61 8.24 17.65
N GLU A 533 -32.07 9.43 17.92
CA GLU A 533 -32.02 9.97 19.27
C GLU A 533 -33.24 10.83 19.54
N PHE A 534 -33.55 10.99 20.82
CA PHE A 534 -34.41 12.08 21.26
C PHE A 534 -33.54 13.33 21.42
N TYR A 535 -33.73 14.32 20.55
CA TYR A 535 -33.10 15.62 20.71
C TYR A 535 -34.13 16.64 21.23
N LEU A 536 -33.61 17.59 22.00
CA LEU A 536 -34.37 18.69 22.56
C LEU A 536 -34.31 19.87 21.59
N ASP A 537 -35.40 20.11 20.89
CA ASP A 537 -35.56 21.29 20.04
C ASP A 537 -36.06 22.45 20.89
N LEU A 538 -35.12 23.30 21.31
CA LEU A 538 -35.36 24.42 22.22
C LEU A 538 -36.05 25.60 21.50
N ASP A 539 -37.17 26.06 22.03
CA ASP A 539 -37.83 27.28 21.59
C ASP A 539 -37.07 28.51 22.12
N ARG A 540 -36.08 28.94 21.33
CA ARG A 540 -35.20 30.08 21.65
C ARG A 540 -35.98 31.37 21.88
N LEU A 541 -37.10 31.58 21.19
CA LEU A 541 -37.91 32.80 21.32
C LEU A 541 -38.65 32.82 22.66
N ARG A 542 -39.24 31.69 23.06
CA ARG A 542 -39.94 31.58 24.34
C ARG A 542 -38.99 31.63 25.52
N MET A 543 -37.83 30.98 25.42
CA MET A 543 -36.77 31.08 26.42
C MET A 543 -36.24 32.52 26.59
N ALA A 544 -36.07 33.25 25.48
CA ALA A 544 -35.65 34.65 25.53
C ALA A 544 -36.68 35.58 26.20
N LYS A 545 -37.98 35.34 26.02
CA LYS A 545 -39.06 36.10 26.69
C LYS A 545 -39.06 35.92 28.19
N GLU A 546 -38.78 34.71 28.68
CA GLU A 546 -38.70 34.41 30.10
C GLU A 546 -37.31 34.69 30.70
N HIS A 547 -36.38 35.23 29.90
CA HIS A 547 -34.99 35.47 30.29
C HIS A 547 -34.24 34.21 30.79
N ILE A 548 -34.63 33.04 30.30
CA ILE A 548 -34.02 31.75 30.68
C ILE A 548 -33.00 31.35 29.63
N THR A 549 -31.77 31.08 30.06
CA THR A 549 -30.71 30.52 29.22
C THR A 549 -30.80 29.00 29.16
N ALA A 550 -30.26 28.39 28.09
CA ALA A 550 -30.13 26.93 28.00
C ALA A 550 -29.34 26.36 29.19
N THR A 551 -28.29 27.06 29.63
CA THR A 551 -27.48 26.64 30.78
C THR A 551 -28.30 26.58 32.07
N GLN A 552 -29.15 27.58 32.35
CA GLN A 552 -30.05 27.55 33.51
C GLN A 552 -31.07 26.42 33.42
N LEU A 553 -31.67 26.21 32.23
CA LEU A 553 -32.61 25.12 31.99
C LEU A 553 -31.95 23.75 32.27
N PHE A 554 -30.77 23.50 31.72
CA PHE A 554 -30.05 22.25 31.95
C PHE A 554 -29.56 22.11 33.40
N ALA A 555 -29.17 23.20 34.06
CA ALA A 555 -28.78 23.18 35.46
C ALA A 555 -29.96 22.80 36.38
N ALA A 556 -31.19 23.22 36.05
CA ALA A 556 -32.39 22.84 36.79
C ALA A 556 -32.81 21.38 36.55
N LEU A 557 -32.61 20.86 35.33
CA LEU A 557 -32.95 19.47 34.98
C LEU A 557 -31.94 18.43 35.51
N ARG A 558 -30.66 18.79 35.56
CA ARG A 558 -29.56 17.86 35.87
C ARG A 558 -29.70 17.15 37.23
N PRO A 559 -30.11 17.80 38.34
CA PRO A 559 -30.32 17.12 39.62
C PRO A 559 -31.46 16.10 39.59
N VAL A 560 -32.50 16.35 38.79
CA VAL A 560 -33.71 15.50 38.75
C VAL A 560 -33.49 14.27 37.87
N PHE A 561 -32.88 14.43 36.70
CA PHE A 561 -32.76 13.36 35.70
C PHE A 561 -31.33 12.87 35.46
N GLY A 562 -30.33 13.54 36.03
CA GLY A 562 -28.94 13.21 35.82
C GLY A 562 -28.56 11.83 36.36
N ARG A 563 -27.75 11.13 35.58
CA ARG A 563 -27.14 9.84 35.93
C ARG A 563 -25.64 9.95 35.76
N ASP A 564 -24.91 9.20 36.56
CA ASP A 564 -23.46 9.04 36.49
C ASP A 564 -22.70 10.38 36.48
N ILE A 565 -23.22 11.37 37.23
CA ILE A 565 -22.63 12.69 37.34
C ILE A 565 -21.30 12.56 38.08
N TYR A 566 -20.19 12.83 37.40
CA TYR A 566 -18.88 12.85 38.03
C TYR A 566 -18.82 13.94 39.13
N CYS A 567 -18.52 13.54 40.35
CA CYS A 567 -18.45 14.40 41.54
C CYS A 567 -17.03 14.59 42.07
N GLY A 568 -16.11 13.70 41.72
CA GLY A 568 -14.72 13.74 42.18
C GLY A 568 -14.10 12.35 42.20
N ASN A 569 -12.92 12.24 42.81
CA ASN A 569 -12.26 10.97 43.03
C ASN A 569 -12.06 10.71 44.52
N VAL A 570 -12.04 9.44 44.89
CA VAL A 570 -11.75 8.96 46.24
C VAL A 570 -10.60 7.96 46.17
N LEU A 571 -9.80 7.87 47.23
CA LEU A 571 -8.67 6.94 47.28
C LEU A 571 -9.12 5.68 48.01
N PHE A 572 -9.28 4.58 47.29
CA PHE A 572 -9.66 3.28 47.83
C PHE A 572 -8.55 2.28 47.50
N ASP A 573 -8.03 1.57 48.52
CA ASP A 573 -6.93 0.59 48.37
C ASP A 573 -5.71 1.10 47.56
N SER A 574 -5.27 2.34 47.84
CA SER A 574 -4.18 3.03 47.12
C SER A 574 -4.43 3.27 45.62
N GLN A 575 -5.67 3.06 45.15
CA GLN A 575 -6.12 3.39 43.80
C GLN A 575 -7.10 4.56 43.83
N THR A 576 -7.16 5.31 42.73
CA THR A 576 -8.08 6.45 42.59
C THR A 576 -9.34 5.97 41.91
N GLU A 577 -10.46 6.00 42.63
CA GLU A 577 -11.79 5.63 42.11
C GLU A 577 -12.66 6.86 41.86
N GLN A 578 -13.57 6.78 40.88
CA GLN A 578 -14.46 7.89 40.54
C GLN A 578 -15.75 7.84 41.37
N LEU A 579 -16.06 8.96 42.04
CA LEU A 579 -17.34 9.17 42.70
C LEU A 579 -18.35 9.71 41.69
N LYS A 580 -19.43 8.94 41.44
CA LYS A 580 -20.52 9.31 40.52
C LYS A 580 -21.85 9.42 41.26
N LEU A 581 -22.56 10.53 41.06
CA LEU A 581 -23.89 10.78 41.60
C LEU A 581 -24.97 10.47 40.56
N SER A 582 -25.94 9.66 40.96
CA SER A 582 -27.10 9.32 40.13
C SER A 582 -28.39 9.64 40.86
N SER A 583 -29.29 10.34 40.18
CA SER A 583 -30.64 10.58 40.69
C SER A 583 -31.46 9.28 40.73
N VAL A 584 -32.16 9.06 41.85
CA VAL A 584 -33.12 7.94 41.98
C VAL A 584 -34.27 8.11 41.00
N GLN A 585 -34.73 9.34 40.83
CA GLN A 585 -35.78 9.75 39.90
C GLN A 585 -35.37 9.47 38.46
N GLY A 586 -34.09 9.66 38.15
CA GLY A 586 -33.51 9.33 36.85
C GLY A 586 -33.74 7.88 36.43
N GLN A 587 -33.90 6.91 37.36
CA GLN A 587 -34.19 5.50 37.06
C GLN A 587 -35.68 5.17 36.94
N ARG A 588 -36.55 6.03 37.48
CA ARG A 588 -38.00 5.80 37.57
C ARG A 588 -38.79 6.49 36.47
N TYR A 589 -38.31 7.64 35.99
CA TYR A 589 -39.01 8.45 34.99
C TYR A 589 -38.54 8.13 33.57
N ASP A 590 -39.52 8.08 32.67
CA ASP A 590 -39.36 7.91 31.24
C ASP A 590 -39.29 9.26 30.51
N VAL A 591 -39.32 9.23 29.17
CA VAL A 591 -39.29 10.45 28.33
C VAL A 591 -40.48 11.37 28.64
N TRP A 592 -41.65 10.81 28.97
CA TRP A 592 -42.81 11.61 29.35
C TRP A 592 -42.58 12.36 30.66
N GLY A 593 -41.94 11.71 31.63
CA GLY A 593 -41.53 12.32 32.89
C GLY A 593 -40.56 13.49 32.68
N LEU A 594 -39.55 13.33 31.81
CA LEU A 594 -38.61 14.40 31.48
C LEU A 594 -39.31 15.67 30.95
N VAL A 595 -40.38 15.48 30.17
CA VAL A 595 -41.10 16.59 29.52
C VAL A 595 -42.05 17.31 30.48
N ASN A 596 -42.72 16.59 31.37
CA ASN A 596 -43.88 17.07 32.10
C ASN A 596 -43.67 17.32 33.59
N ILE A 597 -42.57 16.81 34.18
CA ILE A 597 -42.28 17.02 35.60
C ILE A 597 -41.85 18.48 35.81
N PRO A 598 -42.49 19.19 36.77
CA PRO A 598 -42.12 20.56 37.06
C PRO A 598 -40.74 20.64 37.71
N PHE A 599 -39.94 21.60 37.28
CA PHE A 599 -38.70 22.02 37.94
C PHE A 599 -38.77 23.52 38.25
N PHE A 600 -37.92 23.98 39.16
CA PHE A 600 -37.91 25.38 39.59
C PHE A 600 -36.71 26.11 39.00
N ILE A 601 -36.96 27.29 38.41
CA ILE A 601 -35.94 28.28 38.03
C ILE A 601 -36.35 29.60 38.66
N ASP A 602 -35.46 30.20 39.46
CA ASP A 602 -35.68 31.48 40.14
C ASP A 602 -37.03 31.53 40.92
N GLY A 603 -37.37 30.44 41.60
CA GLY A 603 -38.58 30.30 42.41
C GLY A 603 -39.89 30.09 41.62
N ARG A 604 -39.86 30.07 40.28
CA ARG A 604 -41.00 29.76 39.42
C ARG A 604 -40.95 28.33 38.92
N SER A 605 -42.11 27.68 38.87
CA SER A 605 -42.24 26.31 38.38
C SER A 605 -42.47 26.30 36.88
N TYR A 606 -41.66 25.53 36.16
CA TYR A 606 -41.76 25.35 34.71
C TYR A 606 -41.70 23.87 34.35
N LYS A 607 -42.19 23.53 33.15
CA LYS A 607 -42.02 22.20 32.54
C LYS A 607 -41.10 22.31 31.35
N LEU A 608 -40.43 21.22 30.99
CA LEU A 608 -39.58 21.20 29.80
C LEU A 608 -40.41 21.41 28.52
N ALA A 609 -41.67 20.93 28.52
CA ALA A 609 -42.64 21.19 27.46
C ALA A 609 -42.88 22.68 27.17
N ASP A 610 -42.64 23.57 28.14
CA ASP A 610 -42.82 25.01 27.94
C ASP A 610 -41.69 25.62 27.10
N PHE A 611 -40.51 25.00 27.06
CA PHE A 611 -39.31 25.55 26.43
C PHE A 611 -38.71 24.67 25.35
N ALA A 612 -39.10 23.40 25.26
CA ALA A 612 -38.50 22.45 24.33
C ALA A 612 -39.53 21.44 23.82
N THR A 613 -39.39 21.05 22.56
CA THR A 613 -40.07 19.88 22.02
C THR A 613 -39.09 18.72 21.90
N VAL A 614 -39.45 17.55 22.44
CA VAL A 614 -38.65 16.34 22.28
C VAL A 614 -39.01 15.73 20.94
N ARG A 615 -38.06 15.74 20.00
CA ARG A 615 -38.22 15.11 18.69
C ARG A 615 -37.32 13.89 18.58
N LYS A 616 -37.83 12.86 17.91
CA LYS A 616 -37.05 11.68 17.56
C LYS A 616 -36.54 11.86 16.13
N GLY A 617 -35.22 11.86 15.93
CA GLY A 617 -34.62 12.00 14.61
C GLY A 617 -33.17 11.56 14.57
N GLN A 618 -32.58 11.56 13.37
CA GLN A 618 -31.15 11.30 13.18
C GLN A 618 -30.39 12.60 13.40
N SER A 619 -29.49 12.63 14.38
CA SER A 619 -28.61 13.77 14.65
C SER A 619 -27.16 13.30 14.48
N PRO A 620 -26.28 14.11 13.87
CA PRO A 620 -24.86 13.79 13.81
C PRO A 620 -24.30 13.65 15.24
N GLN A 621 -23.82 12.46 15.61
CA GLN A 621 -23.36 12.18 16.97
C GLN A 621 -22.01 12.83 17.32
N LYS A 622 -21.32 13.37 16.32
CA LYS A 622 -19.96 13.90 16.44
C LYS A 622 -19.79 15.12 15.55
N VAL A 623 -18.85 15.98 15.91
CA VAL A 623 -18.37 17.05 15.04
C VAL A 623 -16.96 16.66 14.61
N ALA A 624 -16.80 16.26 13.34
CA ALA A 624 -15.51 15.86 12.81
C ALA A 624 -14.76 17.07 12.23
N LYS A 625 -13.44 17.11 12.47
CA LYS A 625 -12.54 18.10 11.88
C LYS A 625 -11.29 17.42 11.29
N GLU A 626 -10.79 17.97 10.21
CA GLU A 626 -9.55 17.53 9.53
C GLU A 626 -8.77 18.79 9.15
N ASN A 627 -7.51 18.92 9.58
CA ASN A 627 -6.69 20.13 9.38
C ASN A 627 -7.42 21.44 9.77
N GLN A 628 -8.12 21.42 10.91
CA GLN A 628 -8.95 22.53 11.44
C GLN A 628 -10.21 22.89 10.64
N GLN A 629 -10.49 22.25 9.51
CA GLN A 629 -11.75 22.38 8.78
C GLN A 629 -12.79 21.40 9.34
N TYR A 630 -14.04 21.81 9.46
CA TYR A 630 -15.16 20.90 9.69
C TYR A 630 -15.29 19.95 8.51
N ARG A 631 -15.68 18.71 8.81
CA ARG A 631 -15.88 17.67 7.80
C ARG A 631 -17.26 17.06 7.93
N LEU A 632 -17.96 16.97 6.80
CA LEU A 632 -19.16 16.17 6.64
C LEU A 632 -18.94 15.11 5.56
N CYS A 633 -19.45 13.92 5.81
CA CYS A 633 -19.31 12.72 5.00
C CYS A 633 -20.68 12.38 4.41
N LEU A 634 -20.78 12.40 3.09
CA LEU A 634 -21.98 12.05 2.34
C LEU A 634 -21.77 10.69 1.67
N GLN A 635 -22.71 9.76 1.85
CA GLN A 635 -22.67 8.44 1.24
C GLN A 635 -23.94 8.07 0.50
N TYR A 636 -23.81 7.35 -0.60
CA TYR A 636 -24.94 6.86 -1.37
C TYR A 636 -24.57 5.65 -2.21
N GLU A 637 -25.60 4.97 -2.73
CA GLU A 637 -25.44 3.86 -3.66
C GLU A 637 -25.92 4.26 -5.05
N TYR A 638 -25.17 3.85 -6.09
CA TYR A 638 -25.52 4.11 -7.48
C TYR A 638 -26.00 2.83 -8.16
N ILE A 639 -27.23 2.87 -8.67
CA ILE A 639 -27.84 1.75 -9.39
C ILE A 639 -27.28 1.71 -10.82
N GLY A 640 -26.24 0.91 -11.03
CA GLY A 640 -25.61 0.70 -12.34
C GLY A 640 -24.17 0.18 -12.23
N SER A 641 -23.39 0.34 -13.30
CA SER A 641 -21.97 -0.02 -13.23
C SER A 641 -21.19 1.01 -12.41
N SER A 642 -20.27 0.53 -11.56
CA SER A 642 -19.45 1.38 -10.68
C SER A 642 -18.71 2.48 -11.45
N GLU A 643 -18.16 2.17 -12.63
CA GLU A 643 -17.47 3.14 -13.48
C GLU A 643 -18.37 4.29 -13.97
N GLN A 644 -19.65 4.02 -14.24
CA GLN A 644 -20.60 5.08 -14.58
C GLN A 644 -20.89 5.96 -13.37
N GLY A 645 -21.07 5.35 -12.19
CA GLY A 645 -21.26 6.08 -10.93
C GLY A 645 -20.07 7.00 -10.61
N LYS A 646 -18.83 6.52 -10.81
CA LYS A 646 -17.62 7.32 -10.59
C LYS A 646 -17.52 8.50 -11.56
N LYS A 647 -17.87 8.30 -12.84
CA LYS A 647 -17.90 9.38 -13.83
C LYS A 647 -18.94 10.43 -13.48
N LEU A 648 -20.13 10.01 -13.05
CA LEU A 648 -21.20 10.90 -12.61
C LEU A 648 -20.76 11.73 -11.40
N LEU A 649 -20.30 11.05 -10.34
CA LEU A 649 -19.84 11.70 -9.12
C LEU A 649 -18.74 12.73 -9.41
N LYS A 650 -17.75 12.35 -10.23
CA LYS A 650 -16.66 13.25 -10.61
C LYS A 650 -17.20 14.52 -11.27
N LYS A 651 -18.13 14.39 -12.21
CA LYS A 651 -18.75 15.52 -12.90
C LYS A 651 -19.51 16.42 -11.92
N ASP A 652 -20.33 15.82 -11.05
CA ASP A 652 -21.15 16.58 -10.10
C ASP A 652 -20.29 17.36 -9.10
N LEU A 653 -19.20 16.77 -8.62
CA LEU A 653 -18.23 17.43 -7.74
C LEU A 653 -17.46 18.55 -8.46
N GLU A 654 -17.05 18.37 -9.71
CA GLU A 654 -16.37 19.42 -10.47
C GLU A 654 -17.27 20.63 -10.72
N GLU A 655 -18.56 20.41 -10.99
CA GLU A 655 -19.55 21.48 -11.10
C GLU A 655 -19.85 22.12 -9.75
N PHE A 656 -19.98 21.32 -8.70
CA PHE A 656 -20.33 21.80 -7.36
C PHE A 656 -19.21 22.62 -6.73
N ASN A 657 -17.95 22.19 -6.86
CA ASN A 657 -16.79 22.94 -6.38
C ASN A 657 -16.61 24.31 -7.05
N LYS A 658 -17.18 24.54 -8.24
CA LYS A 658 -17.18 25.87 -8.88
C LYS A 658 -18.16 26.86 -8.22
N ILE A 659 -19.17 26.34 -7.53
CA ILE A 659 -20.24 27.13 -6.88
C ILE A 659 -19.91 27.35 -5.41
N LEU A 660 -19.12 26.45 -4.80
CA LEU A 660 -18.73 26.54 -3.39
C LEU A 660 -17.96 27.84 -3.09
N PRO A 661 -18.23 28.47 -1.94
CA PRO A 661 -17.49 29.64 -1.50
C PRO A 661 -16.03 29.29 -1.17
N MET A 662 -15.17 30.31 -1.17
CA MET A 662 -13.75 30.15 -0.82
C MET A 662 -13.61 29.51 0.56
N GLY A 663 -12.76 28.48 0.65
CA GLY A 663 -12.55 27.70 1.89
C GLY A 663 -13.48 26.50 2.08
N TYR A 664 -14.36 26.23 1.12
CA TYR A 664 -15.20 25.03 1.07
C TYR A 664 -14.78 24.14 -0.10
N THR A 665 -14.70 22.84 0.13
CA THR A 665 -14.34 21.87 -0.90
C THR A 665 -15.14 20.59 -0.73
N ALA A 666 -15.47 19.93 -1.84
CA ALA A 666 -16.12 18.62 -1.87
C ALA A 666 -15.26 17.64 -2.68
N GLU A 667 -14.84 16.55 -2.05
CA GLU A 667 -13.89 15.60 -2.60
C GLU A 667 -14.42 14.16 -2.49
N ASN A 668 -14.07 13.31 -3.45
CA ASN A 668 -14.37 11.89 -3.40
C ASN A 668 -13.35 11.16 -2.51
N GLU A 669 -13.80 10.40 -1.51
CA GLU A 669 -12.89 9.59 -0.68
C GLU A 669 -12.17 8.52 -1.50
N GLN A 670 -12.85 7.96 -2.50
CA GLN A 670 -12.36 6.84 -3.31
C GLN A 670 -11.37 7.24 -4.42
N ASP A 671 -10.80 8.45 -4.40
CA ASP A 671 -9.64 8.78 -5.23
C ASP A 671 -8.38 8.07 -4.66
N TYR A 672 -8.44 6.73 -4.64
CA TYR A 672 -7.27 5.87 -4.54
C TYR A 672 -6.30 6.23 -5.66
N TRP A 673 -5.02 6.15 -5.35
CA TRP A 673 -3.94 6.31 -6.31
C TRP A 673 -4.21 5.48 -7.57
N SER A 674 -4.64 6.15 -8.63
CA SER A 674 -4.77 5.62 -9.97
C SER A 674 -3.68 6.26 -10.80
N TRP A 675 -3.06 5.48 -11.68
CA TRP A 675 -2.01 5.91 -12.60
C TRP A 675 -2.45 7.07 -13.53
N ASN A 676 -3.76 7.38 -13.53
CA ASN A 676 -4.38 8.22 -14.55
C ASN A 676 -4.99 9.54 -14.07
N LYS A 677 -5.02 9.88 -12.77
CA LYS A 677 -5.79 11.07 -12.31
C LYS A 677 -5.14 11.85 -11.17
N LYS A 678 -4.14 12.67 -11.50
CA LYS A 678 -4.05 14.13 -11.20
C LYS A 678 -2.63 14.70 -11.30
N ASP A 679 -1.59 13.87 -11.31
CA ASP A 679 -0.21 14.37 -11.40
C ASP A 679 0.45 14.01 -12.74
N ASN A 680 0.49 14.98 -13.66
CA ASN A 680 1.37 14.96 -14.85
C ASN A 680 2.86 14.75 -14.49
N LYS A 681 3.21 14.78 -13.19
CA LYS A 681 4.54 14.51 -12.66
C LYS A 681 5.07 13.14 -13.05
N GLN A 682 4.24 12.09 -13.12
CA GLN A 682 4.74 10.73 -13.42
C GLN A 682 5.25 10.61 -14.87
N TYR A 683 4.53 11.18 -15.84
CA TYR A 683 5.02 11.28 -17.22
C TYR A 683 6.24 12.18 -17.34
N ALA A 684 6.31 13.25 -16.53
CA ALA A 684 7.49 14.11 -16.46
C ALA A 684 8.72 13.34 -15.93
N LEU A 685 8.54 12.47 -14.93
CA LEU A 685 9.60 11.61 -14.40
C LEU A 685 10.10 10.61 -15.45
N LEU A 686 9.22 9.97 -16.21
CA LEU A 686 9.62 9.12 -17.35
C LEU A 686 10.40 9.89 -18.43
N LEU A 687 10.00 11.13 -18.71
CA LEU A 687 10.73 12.02 -19.64
C LEU A 687 12.14 12.33 -19.11
N ILE A 688 12.28 12.56 -17.79
CA ILE A 688 13.58 12.72 -17.14
C ILE A 688 14.44 11.45 -17.29
N VAL A 689 13.87 10.24 -17.14
CA VAL A 689 14.62 8.97 -17.38
C VAL A 689 15.22 8.99 -18.78
N ILE A 690 14.37 9.25 -19.78
CA ILE A 690 14.75 9.22 -21.19
C ILE A 690 15.78 10.31 -21.48
N ALA A 691 15.65 11.49 -20.88
CA ALA A 691 16.61 12.57 -20.99
C ALA A 691 17.98 12.20 -20.41
N ILE A 692 18.04 11.58 -19.22
CA ILE A 692 19.30 11.12 -18.62
C ILE A 692 19.97 10.08 -19.51
N ILE A 693 19.20 9.10 -20.02
CA ILE A 693 19.72 8.08 -20.95
C ILE A 693 20.21 8.74 -22.25
N PHE A 694 19.48 9.73 -22.77
CA PHE A 694 19.86 10.47 -23.96
C PHE A 694 21.21 11.20 -23.78
N PHE A 695 21.36 11.99 -22.71
CA PHE A 695 22.57 12.77 -22.49
C PHE A 695 23.79 11.90 -22.19
N THR A 696 23.66 10.89 -21.33
CA THR A 696 24.76 9.98 -21.00
C THR A 696 25.28 9.23 -22.23
N THR A 697 24.37 8.74 -23.09
CA THR A 697 24.77 8.05 -24.34
C THR A 697 25.22 9.02 -25.43
N ALA A 698 24.69 10.25 -25.48
CA ALA A 698 25.13 11.28 -26.42
C ALA A 698 26.59 11.68 -26.17
N ILE A 699 26.93 11.88 -24.89
CA ILE A 699 28.30 12.17 -24.44
C ILE A 699 29.23 11.00 -24.80
N LEU A 700 28.82 9.76 -24.53
CA LEU A 700 29.60 8.57 -24.84
C LEU A 700 29.94 8.47 -26.34
N PHE A 701 28.94 8.62 -27.20
CA PHE A 701 29.11 8.39 -28.63
C PHE A 701 29.56 9.63 -29.41
N ASN A 702 29.59 10.79 -28.75
CA ASN A 702 29.78 12.10 -29.40
C ASN A 702 28.83 12.25 -30.61
N SER A 703 27.55 11.91 -30.42
CA SER A 703 26.54 11.85 -31.48
C SER A 703 25.14 11.97 -30.92
N LEU A 704 24.29 12.78 -31.55
CA LEU A 704 22.88 12.94 -31.16
C LEU A 704 21.94 11.88 -31.80
N LYS A 705 22.41 11.15 -32.82
CA LYS A 705 21.56 10.18 -33.56
C LYS A 705 21.58 8.78 -32.97
N GLN A 706 22.72 8.36 -32.44
CA GLN A 706 22.88 7.02 -31.86
C GLN A 706 22.12 6.83 -30.53
N PRO A 707 22.05 7.82 -29.63
CA PRO A 707 21.19 7.77 -28.44
C PRO A 707 19.73 7.48 -28.75
N LEU A 708 19.17 8.11 -29.80
CA LEU A 708 17.79 7.87 -30.23
C LEU A 708 17.57 6.40 -30.60
N ALA A 709 18.53 5.78 -31.29
CA ALA A 709 18.45 4.36 -31.66
C ALA A 709 18.38 3.43 -30.43
N ILE A 710 19.00 3.82 -29.32
CA ILE A 710 18.97 3.10 -28.05
C ILE A 710 17.60 3.29 -27.36
N ILE A 711 17.12 4.54 -27.29
CA ILE A 711 15.84 4.86 -26.66
C ILE A 711 14.69 4.12 -27.34
N PHE A 712 14.71 3.98 -28.67
CA PHE A 712 13.71 3.21 -29.41
C PHE A 712 13.71 1.70 -29.13
N VAL A 713 14.73 1.15 -28.44
CA VAL A 713 14.73 -0.24 -27.98
C VAL A 713 13.94 -0.40 -26.68
N ILE A 714 13.82 0.64 -25.85
CA ILE A 714 13.12 0.58 -24.55
C ILE A 714 11.64 0.16 -24.72
N PRO A 715 10.83 0.77 -25.61
CA PRO A 715 9.44 0.36 -25.81
C PRO A 715 9.29 -1.11 -26.19
N ILE A 716 10.25 -1.69 -26.92
CA ILE A 716 10.22 -3.11 -27.31
C ILE A 716 10.30 -3.99 -26.06
N SER A 717 11.10 -3.59 -25.08
CA SER A 717 11.20 -4.32 -23.83
C SER A 717 9.92 -4.20 -23.01
N TYR A 718 9.27 -3.02 -23.01
CA TYR A 718 7.97 -2.83 -22.35
C TYR A 718 6.84 -3.68 -22.93
N ILE A 719 6.88 -4.03 -24.23
CA ILE A 719 5.96 -5.03 -24.81
C ILE A 719 6.03 -6.35 -24.02
N GLY A 720 7.25 -6.76 -23.62
CA GLY A 720 7.45 -7.96 -22.82
C GLY A 720 6.85 -7.84 -21.43
N VAL A 721 6.99 -6.69 -20.78
CA VAL A 721 6.38 -6.44 -19.47
C VAL A 721 4.86 -6.48 -19.57
N PHE A 722 4.27 -5.74 -20.52
CA PHE A 722 2.82 -5.70 -20.73
C PHE A 722 2.23 -7.10 -20.98
N LEU A 723 2.89 -7.90 -21.83
CA LEU A 723 2.46 -9.27 -22.10
C LEU A 723 2.59 -10.17 -20.87
N THR A 724 3.66 -10.06 -20.09
CA THR A 724 3.82 -10.87 -18.88
C THR A 724 2.76 -10.55 -17.84
N PHE A 725 2.50 -9.27 -17.55
CA PHE A 725 1.47 -8.88 -16.58
C PHE A 725 0.08 -9.37 -16.99
N TYR A 726 -0.22 -9.28 -18.29
CA TYR A 726 -1.46 -9.81 -18.85
C TYR A 726 -1.54 -11.34 -18.76
N LEU A 727 -0.51 -12.07 -19.19
CA LEU A 727 -0.52 -13.54 -19.24
C LEU A 727 -0.55 -14.19 -17.86
N PHE A 728 0.14 -13.59 -16.87
CA PHE A 728 0.19 -14.11 -15.50
C PHE A 728 -0.94 -13.56 -14.59
N GLY A 729 -1.77 -12.66 -15.11
CA GLY A 729 -2.84 -11.99 -14.36
C GLY A 729 -2.30 -11.26 -13.14
N LEU A 730 -1.21 -10.50 -13.31
CA LEU A 730 -0.57 -9.75 -12.22
C LEU A 730 -1.12 -8.34 -12.15
N ASN A 731 -1.21 -7.80 -10.94
CA ASN A 731 -1.56 -6.40 -10.71
C ASN A 731 -0.34 -5.51 -10.94
N PHE A 732 -0.55 -4.32 -11.49
CA PHE A 732 0.51 -3.33 -11.61
C PHE A 732 0.61 -2.51 -10.33
N ASP A 733 1.59 -2.88 -9.51
CA ASP A 733 1.82 -2.36 -8.18
C ASP A 733 3.23 -1.72 -8.07
N GLN A 734 3.76 -1.61 -6.85
CA GLN A 734 5.11 -1.09 -6.61
C GLN A 734 6.20 -1.97 -7.22
N GLY A 735 6.05 -3.30 -7.13
CA GLY A 735 6.98 -4.26 -7.74
C GLY A 735 6.96 -4.16 -9.27
N GLY A 736 5.77 -4.04 -9.85
CA GLY A 736 5.60 -3.77 -11.27
C GLY A 736 6.26 -2.46 -11.70
N PHE A 737 6.07 -1.36 -10.97
CA PHE A 737 6.72 -0.10 -11.27
C PHE A 737 8.26 -0.19 -11.19
N ALA A 738 8.78 -0.82 -10.14
CA ALA A 738 10.22 -1.04 -10.00
C ALA A 738 10.80 -1.83 -11.19
N SER A 739 10.05 -2.80 -11.73
CA SER A 739 10.46 -3.53 -12.94
C SER A 739 10.59 -2.62 -14.16
N PHE A 740 9.68 -1.66 -14.36
CA PHE A 740 9.73 -0.71 -15.49
C PHE A 740 10.95 0.19 -15.45
N VAL A 741 11.24 0.73 -14.26
CA VAL A 741 12.38 1.63 -14.05
C VAL A 741 13.70 0.88 -14.23
N LEU A 742 13.82 -0.29 -13.61
CA LEU A 742 15.03 -1.11 -13.72
C LEU A 742 15.30 -1.54 -15.17
N LEU A 743 14.25 -1.91 -15.90
CA LEU A 743 14.33 -2.37 -17.28
C LEU A 743 14.78 -1.26 -18.24
N CYS A 744 14.43 0.01 -18.00
CA CYS A 744 14.98 1.14 -18.76
C CYS A 744 16.50 1.14 -18.80
N GLY A 745 17.15 0.87 -17.66
CA GLY A 745 18.60 0.82 -17.57
C GLY A 745 19.18 -0.45 -18.21
N ILE A 746 18.70 -1.62 -17.77
CA ILE A 746 19.33 -2.91 -18.15
C ILE A 746 19.23 -3.17 -19.66
N THR A 747 18.11 -2.80 -20.29
CA THR A 747 17.89 -3.05 -21.73
C THR A 747 18.82 -2.24 -22.62
N VAL A 748 19.17 -1.03 -22.17
CA VAL A 748 20.03 -0.09 -22.87
C VAL A 748 21.48 -0.58 -22.85
N ASN A 749 21.92 -1.25 -21.78
CA ASN A 749 23.29 -1.73 -21.61
C ASN A 749 23.79 -2.54 -22.82
N ALA A 750 23.03 -3.55 -23.23
CA ALA A 750 23.39 -4.42 -24.35
C ALA A 750 23.52 -3.63 -25.68
N SER A 751 22.62 -2.67 -25.90
CA SER A 751 22.64 -1.80 -27.09
C SER A 751 23.88 -0.89 -27.10
N ILE A 752 24.26 -0.33 -25.93
CA ILE A 752 25.48 0.48 -25.77
C ILE A 752 26.73 -0.31 -26.16
N TYR A 753 26.86 -1.56 -25.69
CA TYR A 753 28.04 -2.39 -25.99
C TYR A 753 28.21 -2.68 -27.48
N ILE A 754 27.13 -3.00 -28.19
CA ILE A 754 27.16 -3.28 -29.64
C ILE A 754 27.50 -2.02 -30.42
N LEU A 755 26.87 -0.89 -30.09
CA LEU A 755 27.09 0.39 -30.79
C LEU A 755 28.50 0.95 -30.55
N ASN A 756 29.03 0.82 -29.34
CA ASN A 756 30.41 1.24 -29.06
C ASN A 756 31.41 0.45 -29.91
N GLU A 757 31.25 -0.88 -29.99
CA GLU A 757 32.10 -1.72 -30.83
C GLU A 757 31.92 -1.41 -32.33
N TYR A 758 30.69 -1.15 -32.78
CA TYR A 758 30.41 -0.71 -34.14
C TYR A 758 31.16 0.58 -34.50
N ASN A 759 31.12 1.58 -33.62
CA ASN A 759 31.86 2.84 -33.81
C ASN A 759 33.38 2.61 -33.82
N ALA A 760 33.89 1.76 -32.93
CA ALA A 760 35.30 1.42 -32.91
C ALA A 760 35.77 0.74 -34.21
N ILE A 761 34.96 -0.16 -34.77
CA ILE A 761 35.25 -0.84 -36.04
C ILE A 761 35.16 0.16 -37.21
N ARG A 762 34.18 1.05 -37.23
CA ARG A 762 34.03 2.10 -38.27
C ARG A 762 35.21 3.08 -38.26
N LYS A 763 35.75 3.42 -37.08
CA LYS A 763 36.97 4.24 -36.95
C LYS A 763 38.22 3.51 -37.46
N ARG A 764 38.38 2.21 -37.16
CA ARG A 764 39.54 1.42 -37.61
C ARG A 764 39.49 1.07 -39.10
N TYR A 765 38.31 0.88 -39.66
CA TYR A 765 38.12 0.47 -41.05
C TYR A 765 37.05 1.33 -41.73
N PRO A 766 37.38 2.56 -42.18
CA PRO A 766 36.41 3.49 -42.74
C PRO A 766 35.75 2.99 -44.05
N LEU A 767 36.47 2.22 -44.86
CA LEU A 767 36.01 1.67 -46.14
C LEU A 767 35.09 0.44 -45.99
N LEU A 768 34.91 -0.10 -44.78
CA LEU A 768 34.05 -1.26 -44.57
C LEU A 768 32.56 -0.86 -44.65
N LEU A 769 31.79 -1.59 -45.47
CA LEU A 769 30.33 -1.44 -45.60
C LEU A 769 29.67 -1.40 -44.21
N PRO A 770 28.73 -0.46 -43.94
CA PRO A 770 28.10 -0.31 -42.62
C PRO A 770 27.50 -1.61 -42.07
N VAL A 771 26.82 -2.40 -42.91
CA VAL A 771 26.24 -3.70 -42.53
C VAL A 771 27.32 -4.72 -42.14
N ARG A 772 28.46 -4.74 -42.84
CA ARG A 772 29.59 -5.64 -42.53
C ARG A 772 30.29 -5.21 -41.24
N ALA A 773 30.43 -3.91 -41.00
CA ALA A 773 30.96 -3.39 -39.75
C ALA A 773 30.05 -3.72 -38.56
N PHE A 774 28.73 -3.58 -38.70
CA PHE A 774 27.76 -3.93 -37.67
C PHE A 774 27.74 -5.43 -37.38
N THR A 775 27.69 -6.28 -38.41
CA THR A 775 27.73 -7.75 -38.21
C THR A 775 29.04 -8.24 -37.59
N LYS A 776 30.16 -7.55 -37.85
CA LYS A 776 31.43 -7.82 -37.15
C LYS A 776 31.38 -7.39 -35.68
N ALA A 777 30.77 -6.24 -35.37
CA ALA A 777 30.56 -5.78 -33.99
C ALA A 777 29.63 -6.74 -33.22
N TRP A 778 28.49 -7.07 -33.81
CA TRP A 778 27.52 -8.03 -33.31
C TRP A 778 28.17 -9.37 -32.94
N ASN A 779 28.87 -9.99 -33.88
CA ASN A 779 29.53 -11.28 -33.65
C ASN A 779 30.59 -11.23 -32.54
N SER A 780 31.19 -10.07 -32.29
CA SER A 780 32.18 -9.90 -31.23
C SER A 780 31.56 -9.70 -29.84
N LYS A 781 30.29 -9.29 -29.75
CA LYS A 781 29.67 -8.84 -28.49
C LYS A 781 28.41 -9.60 -28.09
N ILE A 782 27.77 -10.31 -29.02
CA ILE A 782 26.51 -11.02 -28.75
C ILE A 782 26.68 -12.15 -27.73
N LEU A 783 27.83 -12.84 -27.69
CA LEU A 783 28.07 -13.92 -26.74
C LEU A 783 28.12 -13.42 -25.28
N PRO A 784 28.92 -12.39 -24.94
CA PRO A 784 28.88 -11.77 -23.62
C PRO A 784 27.50 -11.22 -23.26
N ILE A 785 26.83 -10.52 -24.19
CA ILE A 785 25.51 -9.93 -23.95
C ILE A 785 24.45 -10.99 -23.68
N PHE A 786 24.44 -12.07 -24.45
CA PHE A 786 23.51 -13.17 -24.23
C PHE A 786 23.76 -13.84 -22.88
N LEU A 787 25.03 -13.99 -22.49
CA LEU A 787 25.42 -14.54 -21.21
C LEU A 787 24.94 -13.66 -20.05
N THR A 788 25.10 -12.33 -20.14
CA THR A 788 24.57 -11.41 -19.12
C THR A 788 23.06 -11.49 -19.05
N VAL A 789 22.33 -11.37 -20.18
CA VAL A 789 20.85 -11.39 -20.14
C VAL A 789 20.30 -12.71 -19.59
N VAL A 790 20.86 -13.86 -20.00
CA VAL A 790 20.43 -15.16 -19.44
C VAL A 790 20.80 -15.27 -17.97
N SER A 791 21.98 -14.78 -17.57
CA SER A 791 22.38 -14.73 -16.16
C SER A 791 21.40 -13.90 -15.33
N THR A 792 21.04 -12.71 -15.81
CA THR A 792 20.04 -11.84 -15.15
C THR A 792 18.68 -12.54 -15.05
N ILE A 793 18.20 -13.18 -16.13
CA ILE A 793 16.94 -13.95 -16.12
C ILE A 793 17.00 -15.07 -15.08
N LEU A 794 18.07 -15.88 -15.07
CA LEU A 794 18.24 -16.97 -14.11
C LEU A 794 18.32 -16.47 -12.67
N GLY A 795 18.92 -15.30 -12.45
CA GLY A 795 19.02 -14.66 -11.14
C GLY A 795 17.69 -14.11 -10.60
N PHE A 796 16.70 -13.90 -11.46
CA PHE A 796 15.34 -13.51 -11.05
C PHE A 796 14.41 -14.71 -10.81
N ILE A 797 14.74 -15.92 -11.29
CA ILE A 797 13.91 -17.12 -11.12
C ILE A 797 13.61 -17.44 -9.63
N PRO A 798 14.57 -17.37 -8.69
CA PRO A 798 14.28 -17.64 -7.28
C PRO A 798 13.20 -16.76 -6.66
N PHE A 799 13.00 -15.53 -7.16
CA PHE A 799 11.94 -14.62 -6.72
C PHE A 799 10.56 -14.96 -7.27
N MET A 800 10.49 -15.85 -8.27
CA MET A 800 9.24 -16.38 -8.80
C MET A 800 8.84 -17.73 -8.17
N VAL A 801 9.75 -18.36 -7.43
CA VAL A 801 9.54 -19.68 -6.83
C VAL A 801 9.11 -19.51 -5.36
N GLY A 802 7.91 -20.00 -5.02
CA GLY A 802 7.34 -19.97 -3.66
C GLY A 802 5.85 -20.35 -3.64
N ASP A 803 5.33 -20.72 -2.47
CA ASP A 803 3.93 -21.15 -2.29
C ASP A 803 2.90 -20.00 -2.39
N GLY A 804 3.34 -18.76 -2.58
CA GLY A 804 2.50 -17.57 -2.76
C GLY A 804 3.10 -16.59 -3.77
N LYS A 805 2.23 -15.90 -4.52
CA LYS A 805 2.62 -14.75 -5.37
C LYS A 805 2.83 -13.53 -4.47
N GLU A 806 4.02 -13.42 -3.88
CA GLU A 806 4.33 -12.28 -3.02
C GLU A 806 4.16 -10.97 -3.78
N ALA A 807 3.45 -10.03 -3.14
CA ALA A 807 2.91 -8.84 -3.78
C ALA A 807 3.98 -8.04 -4.51
N PHE A 808 5.17 -7.86 -3.91
CA PHE A 808 6.23 -7.03 -4.48
C PHE A 808 7.21 -7.83 -5.37
N TRP A 809 7.68 -8.98 -4.90
CA TRP A 809 8.81 -9.71 -5.51
C TRP A 809 8.43 -10.41 -6.82
N PHE A 810 7.24 -10.99 -6.86
CA PHE A 810 6.79 -11.76 -8.01
C PHE A 810 6.56 -10.84 -9.22
N PRO A 811 5.82 -9.71 -9.12
CA PRO A 811 5.65 -8.78 -10.25
C PRO A 811 6.96 -8.14 -10.70
N LEU A 812 7.86 -7.82 -9.76
CA LEU A 812 9.19 -7.30 -10.08
C LEU A 812 9.99 -8.27 -10.95
N ALA A 813 10.11 -9.54 -10.52
CA ALA A 813 10.87 -10.56 -11.22
C ALA A 813 10.22 -10.98 -12.55
N ALA A 814 8.91 -11.20 -12.56
CA ALA A 814 8.19 -11.56 -13.78
C ALA A 814 8.28 -10.44 -14.83
N GLY A 815 8.07 -9.18 -14.42
CA GLY A 815 8.18 -8.02 -15.28
C GLY A 815 9.57 -7.86 -15.90
N THR A 816 10.63 -7.93 -15.09
CA THR A 816 12.01 -7.81 -15.58
C THR A 816 12.37 -8.96 -16.52
N ILE A 817 12.01 -10.22 -16.21
CA ILE A 817 12.26 -11.38 -17.08
C ILE A 817 11.54 -11.22 -18.43
N GLY A 818 10.25 -10.89 -18.41
CA GLY A 818 9.47 -10.67 -19.63
C GLY A 818 10.07 -9.57 -20.51
N GLY A 819 10.46 -8.46 -19.88
CA GLY A 819 11.12 -7.35 -20.54
C GLY A 819 12.47 -7.73 -21.14
N LEU A 820 13.31 -8.45 -20.40
CA LEU A 820 14.64 -8.88 -20.85
C LEU A 820 14.55 -9.85 -22.03
N VAL A 821 13.61 -10.80 -22.00
CA VAL A 821 13.38 -11.73 -23.13
C VAL A 821 13.02 -10.95 -24.40
N MET A 822 12.10 -9.98 -24.31
CA MET A 822 11.77 -9.13 -25.46
C MET A 822 12.91 -8.19 -25.86
N SER A 823 13.77 -7.78 -24.92
CA SER A 823 14.93 -6.93 -25.23
C SER A 823 15.92 -7.62 -26.17
N ILE A 824 16.13 -8.94 -26.05
CA ILE A 824 16.99 -9.73 -26.96
C ILE A 824 16.46 -9.64 -28.39
N LEU A 825 15.14 -9.76 -28.57
CA LEU A 825 14.49 -9.61 -29.87
C LEU A 825 14.62 -8.18 -30.40
N GLY A 826 14.49 -7.18 -29.54
CA GLY A 826 14.76 -5.77 -29.85
C GLY A 826 16.17 -5.54 -30.38
N ILE A 827 17.16 -6.10 -29.70
CA ILE A 827 18.58 -5.98 -30.07
C ILE A 827 18.87 -6.72 -31.39
N PHE A 828 18.31 -7.93 -31.59
CA PHE A 828 18.52 -8.72 -32.79
C PHE A 828 17.87 -8.11 -34.05
N LEU A 829 16.63 -7.64 -33.95
CA LEU A 829 15.83 -7.18 -35.09
C LEU A 829 15.87 -5.66 -35.31
N PHE A 830 15.74 -4.86 -34.25
CA PHE A 830 15.43 -3.44 -34.36
C PHE A 830 16.66 -2.52 -34.20
N LEU A 831 17.62 -2.87 -33.36
CA LEU A 831 18.88 -2.13 -33.24
C LEU A 831 19.60 -1.89 -34.59
N PRO A 832 19.73 -2.86 -35.52
CA PRO A 832 20.32 -2.59 -36.83
C PRO A 832 19.48 -1.63 -37.68
N ILE A 833 18.15 -1.65 -37.56
CA ILE A 833 17.24 -0.77 -38.31
C ILE A 833 17.44 0.69 -37.92
N PHE A 834 17.59 0.96 -36.62
CA PHE A 834 17.74 2.32 -36.10
C PHE A 834 19.16 2.88 -36.26
N SER A 835 20.18 2.01 -36.27
CA SER A 835 21.59 2.43 -36.30
C SER A 835 22.18 2.58 -37.71
N LEU A 836 21.68 1.83 -38.70
CA LEU A 836 22.23 1.81 -40.06
C LEU A 836 21.55 2.85 -40.97
N LYS A 837 22.35 3.64 -41.71
CA LYS A 837 21.82 4.55 -42.74
C LYS A 837 21.29 3.76 -43.95
N LYS A 838 20.18 4.23 -44.55
CA LYS A 838 19.65 3.72 -45.83
C LYS A 838 20.74 3.81 -46.89
N GLN A 839 21.24 2.67 -47.37
CA GLN A 839 22.10 2.64 -48.54
C GLN A 839 21.24 3.03 -49.75
N LYS A 840 21.50 4.20 -50.34
CA LYS A 840 21.13 4.44 -51.73
C LYS A 840 22.02 3.52 -52.57
N ARG A 841 21.39 2.75 -53.46
CA ARG A 841 22.09 1.87 -54.41
C ARG A 841 23.09 2.66 -55.21
#